data_AF-A0A060Y9L7-F1
#
_entry.id   AF-A0A060Y9L7-F1
#
_cell.length_a   1.000
_cell.length_b   1.000
_cell.length_c   1.000
_cell.angle_alpha   90.00
_cell.angle_beta   90.00
_cell.angle_gamma   90.00
#
_symmetry.space_group_name_H-M   'P 1'
#
loop_
_entity.id
_entity.type
_entity.pdbx_description
1 polymer ?
#
loop_
_entity_poly.entity_id
_entity_poly.type
_entity_poly.pdbx_seq_one_letter_code
_entity_poly.pdbx_strand_id
1 'polypeptide(L)'
;MDAKPEFEPIVTERLAKLHELWDKLESTAEDKARLLFDANRSELFDQSQADIKKWLAELQKELQGDEEVKDLTNANILLKKHQQTENQVRDRARELEELQKAVEKHGGLAGSREDQLETEQQAIQMDFQQLLNPLSQRRGKLEAAKSVHQFYRDLADEILWVEERLPLAMSDEHGNNLQAVQMLLKKNQTLQREMEGHQPRVDEVLERGRRMTSAATEAGGPEAERIGQQVKELEEVWSRLQDEMAKRRDRLNGSNLAQQYFNDADEAEAWIGEEELYMITDEKAKDERGAMLMLKRHLIMKEAVDDYSDAIQKLADRAQKMLNEDHPDGESVIRRQGQVDKQYAGLKDLAEDRRRKLDHAYHHFLLSREVEDLEHLIAERDVVASSQEMGQDLDHVTLLRDKFRDFARETGTVGQERVDYVNQTIDELIEAGHTEASAMAEWKDSVNESWADLLELIDTRAQLLQASYDLLKYFDDGKELVAQIQEKHNEIPADLGEDFSKADTFHRMHAAFERDISALGKQVQQFQETAVRLHAQYAGDQAVEIQTQEKEVVEAWKALLDACDGRRRRLEETADKFRFFTMVRDLMAWMESTIQQIETQEKPRDVSSVELLMKYHQGIMSEINQRGPKFSECEEHGKALLARKHKDSVEISIKLSQQREKRKEMMIKWEDRWDWLRLLLEVCQFARDASVAESWLVAQEPYVASKDLGQTVDEVEKLLKRHEAFEKSTATWEERFSALERLTTLELLELRKQQQEMQQIVTEEQQRSQMESRREDTGFAEDSSQLYTIEEQTLPASGAVVEASSGQLEGTAGDSTMPMLSEMQEAGLQEASSLELLDASVSGQTLREGEIRATTLPAEPLSAKAVLQEGMLGRKHDLEAAGKKTSNRSWNNLYCVLKPGQLSVYKDAKSISHGSTYHGEDPLSLGNASCEVLTNYKKKKHVFKLRRGSRSLSVYIVHISGGCQGEERLIIMAGTERMEWHQNAWEPCVCCI
;
A
#
# COMPACT_ATOMS: atom_id res chain seq x y z
N MET A 1 203.93 -17.28 5.48
CA MET A 1 205.27 -16.86 5.94
C MET A 1 205.31 -17.03 7.43
N ASP A 2 206.47 -17.39 7.96
CA ASP A 2 206.59 -17.98 9.29
C ASP A 2 206.31 -16.97 10.40
N ALA A 3 205.23 -17.22 11.16
CA ALA A 3 204.87 -16.41 12.31
C ALA A 3 205.89 -16.65 13.42
N LYS A 4 206.69 -15.62 13.73
CA LYS A 4 207.66 -15.65 14.83
C LYS A 4 206.90 -15.56 16.17
N PRO A 5 206.89 -16.63 16.99
CA PRO A 5 206.06 -16.68 18.22
C PRO A 5 206.54 -15.72 19.32
N GLU A 6 207.72 -15.12 19.14
CA GLU A 6 208.39 -14.16 20.03
C GLU A 6 207.68 -12.77 20.13
N PHE A 7 206.60 -12.51 19.38
CA PHE A 7 205.88 -11.22 19.41
C PHE A 7 204.39 -11.28 19.81
N GLU A 8 203.81 -12.48 19.97
CA GLU A 8 202.38 -12.68 20.30
C GLU A 8 201.87 -11.92 21.56
N PRO A 9 202.57 -11.90 22.72
CA PRO A 9 202.07 -11.22 23.91
C PRO A 9 202.01 -9.68 23.78
N ILE A 10 202.80 -9.09 22.87
CA ILE A 10 202.83 -7.63 22.66
C ILE A 10 201.63 -7.16 21.82
N VAL A 11 201.17 -8.00 20.89
CA VAL A 11 200.02 -7.69 20.02
C VAL A 11 198.70 -7.79 20.80
N THR A 12 198.57 -8.82 21.65
CA THR A 12 197.37 -9.03 22.47
C THR A 12 197.18 -7.94 23.54
N GLU A 13 198.24 -7.51 24.22
CA GLU A 13 198.15 -6.40 25.19
C GLU A 13 197.72 -5.08 24.52
N ARG A 14 198.22 -4.80 23.31
CA ARG A 14 197.84 -3.58 22.56
C ARG A 14 196.39 -3.61 22.07
N LEU A 15 195.86 -4.77 21.67
CA LEU A 15 194.45 -4.89 21.28
C LEU A 15 193.50 -4.71 22.47
N ALA A 16 193.83 -5.30 23.63
CA ALA A 16 193.02 -5.14 24.85
C ALA A 16 192.87 -3.67 25.27
N LYS A 17 193.97 -2.91 25.27
CA LYS A 17 193.96 -1.46 25.56
C LYS A 17 193.21 -0.61 24.54
N LEU A 18 193.03 -1.10 23.31
CA LEU A 18 192.32 -0.37 22.26
C LEU A 18 190.80 -0.53 22.40
N HIS A 19 190.31 -1.72 22.75
CA HIS A 19 188.89 -1.91 23.10
C HIS A 19 188.51 -1.17 24.39
N GLU A 20 189.34 -1.23 25.45
CA GLU A 20 189.05 -0.54 26.72
C GLU A 20 188.94 1.00 26.57
N LEU A 21 189.63 1.57 25.57
CA LEU A 21 189.52 2.99 25.21
C LEU A 21 188.31 3.30 24.31
N TRP A 22 187.84 2.33 23.52
CA TRP A 22 186.64 2.48 22.71
C TRP A 22 185.37 2.42 23.56
N ASP A 23 185.24 1.42 24.43
CA ASP A 23 184.09 1.24 25.34
C ASP A 23 183.85 2.50 26.20
N LYS A 24 184.95 3.14 26.65
CA LYS A 24 184.91 4.41 27.41
C LYS A 24 184.47 5.61 26.57
N LEU A 25 184.75 5.64 25.27
CA LEU A 25 184.30 6.70 24.37
C LEU A 25 182.82 6.53 24.02
N GLU A 26 182.38 5.29 23.79
CA GLU A 26 180.99 4.96 23.44
C GLU A 26 180.05 5.23 24.63
N SER A 27 180.39 4.75 25.83
CA SER A 27 179.64 5.06 27.07
C SER A 27 179.53 6.56 27.35
N THR A 28 180.62 7.34 27.20
CA THR A 28 180.60 8.79 27.48
C THR A 28 179.90 9.61 26.40
N ALA A 29 179.71 9.06 25.20
CA ALA A 29 178.86 9.65 24.16
C ALA A 29 177.37 9.42 24.45
N GLU A 30 176.98 8.19 24.84
CA GLU A 30 175.59 7.85 25.15
C GLU A 30 175.05 8.61 26.38
N ASP A 31 175.83 8.68 27.47
CA ASP A 31 175.43 9.42 28.68
C ASP A 31 175.21 10.92 28.39
N LYS A 32 176.06 11.51 27.55
CA LYS A 32 175.94 12.93 27.16
C LYS A 32 174.73 13.17 26.25
N ALA A 33 174.36 12.20 25.40
CA ALA A 33 173.15 12.26 24.60
C ALA A 33 171.89 12.21 25.47
N ARG A 34 171.83 11.31 26.47
CA ARG A 34 170.72 11.21 27.44
C ARG A 34 170.51 12.52 28.20
N LEU A 35 171.56 13.05 28.82
CA LEU A 35 171.49 14.26 29.65
C LEU A 35 171.00 15.51 28.86
N LEU A 36 171.37 15.63 27.58
CA LEU A 36 170.85 16.70 26.72
C LEU A 36 169.37 16.49 26.34
N PHE A 37 168.95 15.24 26.14
CA PHE A 37 167.56 14.91 25.83
C PHE A 37 166.62 15.22 27.01
N ASP A 38 167.03 14.85 28.23
CA ASP A 38 166.24 15.10 29.45
C ASP A 38 166.21 16.57 29.86
N ALA A 39 167.29 17.33 29.64
CA ALA A 39 167.29 18.78 29.86
C ALA A 39 166.28 19.49 28.94
N ASN A 40 166.32 19.21 27.63
CA ASN A 40 165.38 19.76 26.66
C ASN A 40 163.93 19.29 26.92
N ARG A 41 163.74 18.05 27.39
CA ARG A 41 162.43 17.51 27.79
C ARG A 41 161.85 18.26 28.99
N SER A 42 162.66 18.59 30.00
CA SER A 42 162.18 19.37 31.14
C SER A 42 161.87 20.82 30.78
N GLU A 43 162.63 21.47 29.89
CA GLU A 43 162.36 22.85 29.50
C GLU A 43 161.01 22.99 28.76
N LEU A 44 160.70 22.07 27.84
CA LEU A 44 159.40 22.01 27.16
C LEU A 44 158.24 21.73 28.14
N PHE A 45 158.49 20.98 29.20
CA PHE A 45 157.50 20.70 30.24
C PHE A 45 157.20 21.94 31.09
N ASP A 46 158.24 22.62 31.59
CA ASP A 46 158.12 23.87 32.36
C ASP A 46 157.40 24.96 31.53
N GLN A 47 157.72 25.07 30.23
CA GLN A 47 157.02 25.97 29.29
C GLN A 47 155.53 25.63 29.16
N SER A 48 155.18 24.35 28.96
CA SER A 48 153.77 23.96 28.77
C SER A 48 152.92 24.10 30.04
N GLN A 49 153.47 23.82 31.22
CA GLN A 49 152.80 24.14 32.50
C GLN A 49 152.60 25.65 32.68
N ALA A 50 153.57 26.49 32.32
CA ALA A 50 153.45 27.94 32.42
C ALA A 50 152.34 28.50 31.50
N ASP A 51 152.26 28.02 30.26
CA ASP A 51 151.21 28.40 29.31
C ASP A 51 149.81 27.97 29.77
N ILE A 52 149.67 26.76 30.34
CA ILE A 52 148.39 26.29 30.90
C ILE A 52 147.98 27.13 32.12
N LYS A 53 148.90 27.39 33.07
CA LYS A 53 148.64 28.27 34.24
C LYS A 53 148.22 29.68 33.82
N LYS A 54 148.89 30.25 32.82
CA LYS A 54 148.55 31.57 32.28
C LYS A 54 147.15 31.58 31.65
N TRP A 55 146.85 30.60 30.79
CA TRP A 55 145.54 30.48 30.15
C TRP A 55 144.41 30.24 31.17
N LEU A 56 144.65 29.46 32.23
CA LEU A 56 143.71 29.28 33.34
C LEU A 56 143.40 30.61 34.05
N ALA A 57 144.41 31.43 34.34
CA ALA A 57 144.22 32.74 34.97
C ALA A 57 143.46 33.74 34.06
N GLU A 58 143.71 33.69 32.74
CA GLU A 58 142.97 34.46 31.74
C GLU A 58 141.49 34.01 31.67
N LEU A 59 141.23 32.70 31.65
CA LEU A 59 139.88 32.13 31.64
C LEU A 59 139.11 32.39 32.96
N GLN A 60 139.74 32.24 34.12
CA GLN A 60 139.12 32.57 35.41
C GLN A 60 138.64 34.02 35.44
N LYS A 61 139.40 34.94 34.82
CA LYS A 61 139.02 36.35 34.69
C LYS A 61 137.85 36.57 33.72
N GLU A 62 137.79 35.86 32.59
CA GLU A 62 136.63 35.91 31.68
C GLU A 62 135.34 35.30 32.27
N LEU A 63 135.46 34.40 33.24
CA LEU A 63 134.34 33.81 33.97
C LEU A 63 133.81 34.67 35.12
N GLN A 64 134.54 35.71 35.53
CA GLN A 64 134.06 36.72 36.49
C GLN A 64 133.25 37.85 35.82
N GLY A 65 133.19 37.91 34.49
CA GLY A 65 132.35 38.86 33.75
C GLY A 65 130.91 38.37 33.60
N ASP A 66 129.96 39.05 34.23
CA ASP A 66 128.52 38.78 34.07
C ASP A 66 128.03 39.45 32.78
N GLU A 67 127.82 38.65 31.71
CA GLU A 67 127.32 39.11 30.42
C GLU A 67 125.78 39.05 30.37
N GLU A 68 125.12 40.20 30.47
CA GLU A 68 123.64 40.32 30.40
C GLU A 68 123.09 39.89 29.02
N VAL A 69 122.09 39.01 29.04
CA VAL A 69 121.42 38.50 27.84
C VAL A 69 120.25 39.42 27.46
N LYS A 70 120.27 39.97 26.25
CA LYS A 70 119.35 41.05 25.82
C LYS A 70 118.24 40.64 24.86
N ASP A 71 118.45 39.57 24.10
CA ASP A 71 117.50 39.06 23.11
C ASP A 71 117.84 37.60 22.75
N LEU A 72 116.97 36.92 21.99
CA LEU A 72 117.15 35.52 21.59
C LEU A 72 118.40 35.30 20.70
N THR A 73 118.76 36.25 19.84
CA THR A 73 119.95 36.16 18.97
C THR A 73 121.21 36.32 19.81
N ASN A 74 121.23 37.32 20.68
CA ASN A 74 122.27 37.55 21.68
C ASN A 74 122.46 36.33 22.60
N ALA A 75 121.38 35.71 23.10
CA ALA A 75 121.42 34.48 23.88
C ALA A 75 122.08 33.31 23.12
N ASN A 76 121.72 33.11 21.84
CA ASN A 76 122.32 32.07 21.01
C ASN A 76 123.80 32.36 20.67
N ILE A 77 124.20 33.63 20.49
CA ILE A 77 125.60 34.04 20.30
C ILE A 77 126.42 33.78 21.56
N LEU A 78 125.91 34.15 22.74
CA LEU A 78 126.58 33.94 24.02
C LEU A 78 126.69 32.45 24.37
N LEU A 79 125.65 31.63 24.11
CA LEU A 79 125.74 30.17 24.21
C LEU A 79 126.79 29.59 23.26
N LYS A 80 126.88 30.09 22.02
CA LYS A 80 127.88 29.61 21.05
C LYS A 80 129.31 29.98 21.47
N LYS A 81 129.52 31.20 22.00
CA LYS A 81 130.78 31.67 22.60
C LYS A 81 131.16 30.79 23.81
N HIS A 82 130.23 30.60 24.75
CA HIS A 82 130.41 29.74 25.91
C HIS A 82 130.72 28.29 25.52
N GLN A 83 130.05 27.73 24.50
CA GLN A 83 130.34 26.38 24.02
C GLN A 83 131.73 26.26 23.40
N GLN A 84 132.24 27.32 22.75
CA GLN A 84 133.64 27.38 22.29
C GLN A 84 134.61 27.39 23.48
N THR A 85 134.32 28.15 24.54
CA THR A 85 135.09 28.14 25.79
C THR A 85 135.09 26.75 26.45
N GLU A 86 133.93 26.08 26.57
CA GLU A 86 133.85 24.70 27.09
C GLU A 86 134.63 23.68 26.25
N ASN A 87 134.67 23.85 24.93
CA ASN A 87 135.48 23.01 24.05
C ASN A 87 136.98 23.26 24.28
N GLN A 88 137.41 24.53 24.36
CA GLN A 88 138.79 24.90 24.72
C GLN A 88 139.20 24.32 26.08
N VAL A 89 138.32 24.39 27.09
CA VAL A 89 138.54 23.77 28.41
C VAL A 89 138.72 22.25 28.29
N ARG A 90 137.90 21.59 27.47
CA ARG A 90 137.99 20.13 27.24
C ARG A 90 139.27 19.72 26.52
N ASP A 91 139.72 20.52 25.56
CA ASP A 91 140.94 20.24 24.80
C ASP A 91 142.20 20.56 25.64
N ARG A 92 142.23 21.66 26.39
CA ARG A 92 143.30 21.97 27.36
C ARG A 92 143.35 20.96 28.52
N ALA A 93 142.22 20.40 28.95
CA ALA A 93 142.19 19.30 29.91
C ALA A 93 142.80 18.01 29.33
N ARG A 94 142.63 17.76 28.03
CA ARG A 94 143.32 16.65 27.33
C ARG A 94 144.83 16.88 27.24
N GLU A 95 145.26 18.09 26.93
CA GLU A 95 146.69 18.47 26.98
C GLU A 95 147.28 18.23 28.38
N LEU A 96 146.55 18.57 29.45
CA LEU A 96 146.98 18.31 30.83
C LEU A 96 147.08 16.81 31.14
N GLU A 97 146.13 16.00 30.68
CA GLU A 97 146.19 14.53 30.76
C GLU A 97 147.38 13.94 29.98
N GLU A 98 147.70 14.48 28.81
CA GLU A 98 148.82 14.04 27.97
C GLU A 98 150.16 14.42 28.62
N LEU A 99 150.26 15.61 29.22
CA LEU A 99 151.39 16.01 30.06
C LEU A 99 151.56 15.12 31.30
N GLN A 100 150.47 14.79 32.00
CA GLN A 100 150.52 13.86 33.13
C GLN A 100 151.06 12.49 32.71
N LYS A 101 150.55 11.93 31.61
CA LYS A 101 151.03 10.65 31.05
C LYS A 101 152.48 10.72 30.54
N ALA A 102 152.99 11.91 30.22
CA ALA A 102 154.39 12.12 29.84
C ALA A 102 155.33 12.17 31.06
N VAL A 103 154.86 12.64 32.22
CA VAL A 103 155.55 12.49 33.52
C VAL A 103 155.59 11.02 33.91
N GLU A 104 154.42 10.37 34.01
CA GLU A 104 154.27 8.98 34.49
C GLU A 104 155.12 7.96 33.69
N LYS A 105 155.30 8.16 32.38
CA LYS A 105 156.07 7.24 31.51
C LYS A 105 157.58 7.42 31.53
N HIS A 106 158.07 8.59 31.97
CA HIS A 106 159.46 9.01 31.79
C HIS A 106 160.06 9.70 33.03
N GLY A 107 159.41 9.59 34.18
CA GLY A 107 160.05 9.76 35.49
C GLY A 107 160.95 8.55 35.79
N GLY A 108 162.07 8.80 36.48
CA GLY A 108 163.06 7.74 36.73
C GLY A 108 164.53 8.14 36.61
N LEU A 109 164.93 9.31 37.15
CA LEU A 109 166.29 9.55 37.66
C LEU A 109 166.32 10.86 38.48
N ALA A 110 166.79 10.77 39.73
CA ALA A 110 166.96 11.87 40.71
C ALA A 110 165.67 12.52 41.29
N GLY A 111 165.02 11.80 42.21
CA GLY A 111 163.85 12.24 42.98
C GLY A 111 164.12 13.44 43.91
N SER A 112 163.92 14.64 43.36
CA SER A 112 163.69 15.90 44.09
C SER A 112 162.98 16.96 43.22
N ARG A 113 162.98 16.79 41.89
CA ARG A 113 162.24 17.63 40.94
C ARG A 113 160.90 17.01 40.51
N GLU A 114 160.78 15.68 40.58
CA GLU A 114 159.52 14.96 40.32
C GLU A 114 158.41 15.39 41.30
N ASP A 115 158.63 15.29 42.62
CA ASP A 115 157.67 15.71 43.66
C ASP A 115 157.16 17.16 43.47
N GLN A 116 158.04 18.07 43.04
CA GLN A 116 157.70 19.48 42.80
C GLN A 116 156.79 19.62 41.56
N LEU A 117 157.15 18.95 40.46
CA LEU A 117 156.35 18.96 39.23
C LEU A 117 155.00 18.27 39.42
N GLU A 118 154.91 17.19 40.21
CA GLU A 118 153.63 16.57 40.59
C GLU A 118 152.77 17.51 41.44
N THR A 119 153.36 18.19 42.44
CA THR A 119 152.63 19.15 43.28
C THR A 119 152.06 20.30 42.44
N GLU A 120 152.84 20.82 41.49
CA GLU A 120 152.36 21.88 40.59
C GLU A 120 151.35 21.37 39.54
N GLN A 121 151.48 20.13 39.05
CA GLN A 121 150.49 19.48 38.18
C GLN A 121 149.15 19.29 38.91
N GLN A 122 149.16 18.87 40.17
CA GLN A 122 147.96 18.71 41.01
C GLN A 122 147.28 20.06 41.27
N ALA A 123 148.04 21.14 41.49
CA ALA A 123 147.48 22.49 41.63
C ALA A 123 146.73 22.93 40.35
N ILE A 124 147.34 22.75 39.17
CA ILE A 124 146.68 23.01 37.88
C ILE A 124 145.39 22.18 37.75
N GLN A 125 145.43 20.90 38.13
CA GLN A 125 144.29 19.99 38.04
C GLN A 125 143.14 20.38 39.00
N MET A 126 143.45 20.91 40.19
CA MET A 126 142.46 21.48 41.11
C MET A 126 141.84 22.77 40.56
N ASP A 127 142.62 23.64 39.91
CA ASP A 127 142.09 24.87 39.29
C ASP A 127 141.14 24.55 38.11
N PHE A 128 141.45 23.51 37.32
CA PHE A 128 140.52 22.98 36.32
C PHE A 128 139.21 22.47 36.94
N GLN A 129 139.25 21.73 38.05
CA GLN A 129 138.03 21.26 38.72
C GLN A 129 137.19 22.42 39.27
N GLN A 130 137.82 23.45 39.83
CA GLN A 130 137.13 24.65 40.31
C GLN A 130 136.43 25.43 39.18
N LEU A 131 136.91 25.36 37.94
CA LEU A 131 136.30 26.00 36.76
C LEU A 131 135.03 25.29 36.23
N LEU A 132 134.87 23.98 36.46
CA LEU A 132 133.74 23.23 35.90
C LEU A 132 132.38 23.70 36.45
N ASN A 133 132.31 24.07 37.73
CA ASN A 133 131.10 24.57 38.37
C ASN A 133 130.62 25.93 37.80
N PRO A 134 131.44 27.01 37.76
CA PRO A 134 131.03 28.28 37.17
C PRO A 134 130.76 28.18 35.67
N LEU A 135 131.46 27.31 34.92
CA LEU A 135 131.13 27.03 33.51
C LEU A 135 129.71 26.42 33.39
N SER A 136 129.40 25.38 34.16
CA SER A 136 128.09 24.74 34.17
C SER A 136 126.96 25.68 34.62
N GLN A 137 127.22 26.51 35.64
CA GLN A 137 126.28 27.54 36.10
C GLN A 137 126.04 28.64 35.05
N ARG A 138 127.10 29.11 34.35
CA ARG A 138 126.97 30.06 33.23
C ARG A 138 126.17 29.46 32.08
N ARG A 139 126.42 28.19 31.72
CA ARG A 139 125.61 27.47 30.72
C ARG A 139 124.13 27.41 31.14
N GLY A 140 123.83 27.00 32.37
CA GLY A 140 122.46 26.94 32.89
C GLY A 140 121.75 28.30 32.88
N LYS A 141 122.43 29.37 33.31
CA LYS A 141 121.92 30.75 33.22
C LYS A 141 121.61 31.15 31.77
N LEU A 142 122.51 30.89 30.84
CA LEU A 142 122.35 31.24 29.42
C LEU A 142 121.26 30.39 28.73
N GLU A 143 121.12 29.11 29.08
CA GLU A 143 120.05 28.22 28.59
C GLU A 143 118.67 28.67 29.10
N ALA A 144 118.57 29.08 30.37
CA ALA A 144 117.35 29.67 30.93
C ALA A 144 117.01 31.04 30.31
N ALA A 145 118.01 31.92 30.14
CA ALA A 145 117.80 33.20 29.45
C ALA A 145 117.38 33.01 27.99
N LYS A 146 117.92 32.01 27.29
CA LYS A 146 117.47 31.61 25.96
C LYS A 146 116.02 31.11 25.97
N SER A 147 115.64 30.25 26.92
CA SER A 147 114.26 29.71 26.95
C SER A 147 113.23 30.80 27.22
N VAL A 148 113.53 31.77 28.10
CA VAL A 148 112.69 32.97 28.34
C VAL A 148 112.50 33.79 27.06
N HIS A 149 113.58 34.13 26.35
CA HIS A 149 113.46 34.89 25.09
C HIS A 149 112.81 34.10 23.96
N GLN A 150 112.97 32.77 23.92
CA GLN A 150 112.24 31.91 22.99
C GLN A 150 110.76 31.87 23.34
N PHE A 151 110.40 31.78 24.62
CA PHE A 151 109.01 31.81 25.07
C PHE A 151 108.32 33.13 24.68
N TYR A 152 108.93 34.30 24.91
CA TYR A 152 108.35 35.57 24.46
C TYR A 152 108.20 35.66 22.93
N ARG A 153 109.10 35.01 22.16
CA ARG A 153 108.96 34.97 20.69
C ARG A 153 107.81 34.07 20.27
N ASP A 154 107.77 32.83 20.77
CA ASP A 154 106.68 31.88 20.54
C ASP A 154 105.33 32.53 20.90
N LEU A 155 105.22 33.14 22.08
CA LEU A 155 104.03 33.81 22.58
C LEU A 155 103.58 34.98 21.69
N ALA A 156 104.50 35.82 21.22
CA ALA A 156 104.18 36.91 20.32
C ALA A 156 103.74 36.42 18.93
N ASP A 157 104.29 35.28 18.45
CA ASP A 157 103.85 34.64 17.22
C ASP A 157 102.44 34.05 17.36
N GLU A 158 102.09 33.42 18.50
CA GLU A 158 100.71 32.96 18.74
C GLU A 158 99.72 34.14 18.92
N ILE A 159 100.08 35.19 19.66
CA ILE A 159 99.21 36.38 19.83
C ILE A 159 98.93 37.03 18.47
N LEU A 160 99.96 37.24 17.64
CA LEU A 160 99.80 37.76 16.28
C LEU A 160 98.92 36.85 15.41
N TRP A 161 99.03 35.52 15.55
CA TRP A 161 98.16 34.60 14.85
C TRP A 161 96.69 34.83 15.20
N VAL A 162 96.38 35.05 16.49
CA VAL A 162 95.02 35.32 16.97
C VAL A 162 94.53 36.70 16.51
N GLU A 163 95.36 37.73 16.57
CA GLU A 163 95.03 39.08 16.08
C GLU A 163 94.68 39.09 14.59
N GLU A 164 95.36 38.30 13.76
CA GLU A 164 95.03 38.15 12.33
C GLU A 164 93.68 37.46 12.07
N ARG A 165 93.22 36.55 12.95
CA ARG A 165 91.96 35.79 12.77
C ARG A 165 90.77 36.46 13.47
N LEU A 166 90.99 37.25 14.51
CA LEU A 166 89.93 37.92 15.27
C LEU A 166 89.00 38.80 14.42
N PRO A 167 89.46 39.57 13.40
CA PRO A 167 88.57 40.29 12.49
C PRO A 167 87.65 39.39 11.65
N LEU A 168 88.10 38.18 11.31
CA LEU A 168 87.31 37.20 10.55
C LEU A 168 86.21 36.58 11.42
N ALA A 169 86.50 36.37 12.70
CA ALA A 169 85.50 35.98 13.71
C ALA A 169 84.51 37.12 14.00
N MET A 170 85.00 38.35 14.20
CA MET A 170 84.18 39.50 14.58
C MET A 170 83.29 40.07 13.47
N SER A 171 83.52 39.75 12.19
CA SER A 171 82.68 40.29 11.10
C SER A 171 81.19 39.94 11.26
N ASP A 172 80.32 40.88 10.92
CA ASP A 172 78.86 40.73 11.00
C ASP A 172 78.20 40.29 9.68
N GLU A 173 79.00 39.98 8.65
CA GLU A 173 78.52 39.43 7.38
C GLU A 173 77.86 38.06 7.58
N HIS A 174 76.53 38.04 7.56
CA HIS A 174 75.70 36.84 7.63
C HIS A 174 75.18 36.37 6.26
N GLY A 175 74.86 37.29 5.35
CA GLY A 175 74.43 37.01 3.97
C GLY A 175 72.94 37.32 3.73
N ASN A 176 72.58 37.56 2.46
CA ASN A 176 71.25 38.07 2.07
C ASN A 176 70.44 37.11 1.17
N ASN A 177 70.94 35.90 0.94
CA ASN A 177 70.24 34.80 0.27
C ASN A 177 70.85 33.48 0.75
N LEU A 178 70.10 32.38 0.60
CA LEU A 178 70.50 31.05 1.09
C LEU A 178 71.90 30.61 0.63
N GLN A 179 72.27 30.87 -0.63
CA GLN A 179 73.59 30.50 -1.16
C GLN A 179 74.73 31.31 -0.50
N ALA A 180 74.50 32.60 -0.26
CA ALA A 180 75.45 33.48 0.42
C ALA A 180 75.69 33.05 1.87
N VAL A 181 74.63 32.73 2.63
CA VAL A 181 74.78 32.25 4.02
C VAL A 181 75.48 30.89 4.05
N GLN A 182 75.12 29.95 3.17
CA GLN A 182 75.79 28.65 3.08
C GLN A 182 77.29 28.77 2.73
N MET A 183 77.67 29.73 1.89
CA MET A 183 79.09 30.03 1.63
C MET A 183 79.79 30.59 2.88
N LEU A 184 79.14 31.50 3.61
CA LEU A 184 79.70 32.11 4.82
C LEU A 184 79.82 31.10 5.97
N LEU A 185 78.87 30.16 6.09
CA LEU A 185 78.96 28.99 6.96
C LEU A 185 80.15 28.11 6.61
N LYS A 186 80.35 27.76 5.32
CA LYS A 186 81.52 26.96 4.87
C LYS A 186 82.86 27.67 5.15
N LYS A 187 82.91 29.00 5.05
CA LYS A 187 84.08 29.81 5.47
C LYS A 187 84.29 29.75 6.98
N ASN A 188 83.26 29.98 7.78
CA ASN A 188 83.32 29.91 9.26
C ASN A 188 83.70 28.50 9.76
N GLN A 189 83.18 27.43 9.16
CA GLN A 189 83.59 26.04 9.39
C GLN A 189 85.04 25.74 9.00
N THR A 190 85.66 26.56 8.14
CA THR A 190 87.08 26.43 7.77
C THR A 190 87.96 27.12 8.80
N LEU A 191 87.62 28.35 9.17
CA LEU A 191 88.27 29.07 10.28
C LEU A 191 88.15 28.33 11.63
N GLN A 192 87.01 27.67 11.91
CA GLN A 192 86.85 26.82 13.09
C GLN A 192 87.84 25.65 13.08
N ARG A 193 88.02 24.96 11.94
CA ARG A 193 89.00 23.87 11.81
C ARG A 193 90.45 24.35 11.88
N GLU A 194 90.74 25.56 11.41
CA GLU A 194 92.05 26.20 11.58
C GLU A 194 92.36 26.45 13.06
N MET A 195 91.38 26.94 13.83
CA MET A 195 91.51 27.11 15.29
C MET A 195 91.61 25.79 16.05
N GLU A 196 90.78 24.80 15.72
CA GLU A 196 90.84 23.44 16.32
C GLU A 196 92.21 22.78 16.08
N GLY A 197 92.82 23.00 14.91
CA GLY A 197 94.18 22.56 14.60
C GLY A 197 95.29 23.35 15.29
N HIS A 198 95.02 24.58 15.73
CA HIS A 198 95.99 25.48 16.36
C HIS A 198 95.92 25.47 17.90
N GLN A 199 94.77 25.10 18.49
CA GLN A 199 94.55 24.91 19.92
C GLN A 199 95.70 24.15 20.63
N PRO A 200 96.23 23.02 20.12
CA PRO A 200 97.29 22.27 20.82
C PRO A 200 98.62 23.03 20.93
N ARG A 201 98.86 24.00 20.04
CA ARG A 201 100.05 24.86 20.07
C ARG A 201 99.89 26.00 21.06
N VAL A 202 98.72 26.63 21.09
CA VAL A 202 98.35 27.61 22.12
C VAL A 202 98.43 26.98 23.51
N ASP A 203 97.87 25.77 23.69
CA ASP A 203 97.98 25.00 24.93
C ASP A 203 99.44 24.73 25.34
N GLU A 204 100.31 24.37 24.39
CA GLU A 204 101.73 24.10 24.62
C GLU A 204 102.50 25.35 25.05
N VAL A 205 102.24 26.50 24.41
CA VAL A 205 102.87 27.78 24.77
C VAL A 205 102.37 28.28 26.12
N LEU A 206 101.07 28.23 26.39
CA LEU A 206 100.48 28.60 27.68
C LEU A 206 101.00 27.71 28.82
N GLU A 207 101.08 26.39 28.60
CA GLU A 207 101.59 25.44 29.59
C GLU A 207 103.08 25.63 29.85
N ARG A 208 103.87 25.93 28.81
CA ARG A 208 105.28 26.33 28.96
C ARG A 208 105.38 27.62 29.79
N GLY A 209 104.56 28.62 29.50
CA GLY A 209 104.49 29.89 30.22
C GLY A 209 104.14 29.75 31.71
N ARG A 210 103.13 28.93 32.05
CA ARG A 210 102.75 28.64 33.45
C ARG A 210 103.88 27.98 34.24
N ARG A 211 104.62 27.04 33.64
CA ARG A 211 105.82 26.42 34.25
C ARG A 211 106.94 27.43 34.47
N MET A 212 107.17 28.31 33.51
CA MET A 212 108.21 29.34 33.59
C MET A 212 107.87 30.44 34.61
N THR A 213 106.59 30.82 34.72
CA THR A 213 106.08 31.69 35.80
C THR A 213 106.34 31.07 37.18
N SER A 214 106.05 29.78 37.34
CA SER A 214 106.27 29.06 38.61
C SER A 214 107.76 29.06 39.00
N ALA A 215 108.65 28.66 38.09
CA ALA A 215 110.09 28.63 38.34
C ALA A 215 110.69 30.04 38.59
N ALA A 216 110.19 31.07 37.90
CA ALA A 216 110.61 32.45 38.13
C ALA A 216 110.11 33.00 39.49
N THR A 217 108.95 32.52 39.97
CA THR A 217 108.39 32.88 41.29
C THR A 217 109.25 32.32 42.42
N GLU A 218 109.70 31.06 42.31
CA GLU A 218 110.65 30.45 43.25
C GLU A 218 112.00 31.19 43.31
N ALA A 219 112.40 31.82 42.20
CA ALA A 219 113.61 32.64 42.11
C ALA A 219 113.44 34.10 42.61
N GLY A 220 112.22 34.55 42.93
CA GLY A 220 111.94 35.87 43.52
C GLY A 220 112.18 37.07 42.59
N GLY A 221 112.15 36.88 41.26
CA GLY A 221 112.41 37.94 40.29
C GLY A 221 111.14 38.59 39.70
N PRO A 222 111.20 39.86 39.25
CA PRO A 222 110.07 40.53 38.58
C PRO A 222 109.68 39.91 37.23
N GLU A 223 110.53 39.03 36.69
CA GLU A 223 110.28 38.25 35.48
C GLU A 223 109.01 37.39 35.58
N ALA A 224 108.71 36.86 36.78
CA ALA A 224 107.53 36.02 37.00
C ALA A 224 106.22 36.77 36.72
N GLU A 225 106.13 38.03 37.16
CA GLU A 225 104.96 38.86 36.94
C GLU A 225 104.80 39.21 35.45
N ARG A 226 105.90 39.52 34.76
CA ARG A 226 105.89 39.83 33.32
C ARG A 226 105.49 38.63 32.47
N ILE A 227 106.01 37.44 32.76
CA ILE A 227 105.58 36.20 32.09
C ILE A 227 104.10 35.95 32.39
N GLY A 228 103.66 36.06 33.65
CA GLY A 228 102.27 35.85 34.05
C GLY A 228 101.27 36.80 33.36
N GLN A 229 101.60 38.08 33.24
CA GLN A 229 100.78 39.07 32.51
C GLN A 229 100.65 38.72 31.02
N GLN A 230 101.74 38.30 30.37
CA GLN A 230 101.76 37.98 28.94
C GLN A 230 101.11 36.62 28.63
N VAL A 231 101.22 35.62 29.53
CA VAL A 231 100.43 34.37 29.46
C VAL A 231 98.93 34.68 29.52
N LYS A 232 98.52 35.54 30.47
CA LYS A 232 97.13 35.96 30.63
C LYS A 232 96.59 36.72 29.42
N GLU A 233 97.42 37.52 28.74
CA GLU A 233 97.05 38.18 27.50
C GLU A 233 96.69 37.18 26.39
N LEU A 234 97.49 36.13 26.17
CA LEU A 234 97.14 35.07 25.23
C LEU A 234 95.88 34.29 25.66
N GLU A 235 95.70 34.00 26.96
CA GLU A 235 94.47 33.35 27.47
C GLU A 235 93.21 34.21 27.21
N GLU A 236 93.27 35.53 27.44
CA GLU A 236 92.14 36.45 27.21
C GLU A 236 91.83 36.65 25.72
N VAL A 237 92.86 36.81 24.86
CA VAL A 237 92.64 37.03 23.42
C VAL A 237 92.23 35.73 22.72
N TRP A 238 92.73 34.55 23.15
CA TRP A 238 92.26 33.25 22.66
C TRP A 238 90.79 32.98 23.04
N SER A 239 90.43 33.18 24.32
CA SER A 239 89.04 33.04 24.77
C SER A 239 88.11 33.97 23.99
N ARG A 240 88.53 35.21 23.73
CA ARG A 240 87.77 36.16 22.91
C ARG A 240 87.60 35.69 21.47
N LEU A 241 88.62 35.08 20.85
CA LEU A 241 88.49 34.52 19.50
C LEU A 241 87.48 33.36 19.48
N GLN A 242 87.49 32.49 20.49
CA GLN A 242 86.52 31.40 20.65
C GLN A 242 85.08 31.94 20.83
N ASP A 243 84.90 32.94 21.70
CA ASP A 243 83.60 33.58 21.94
C ASP A 243 83.02 34.26 20.69
N GLU A 244 83.82 35.05 19.96
CA GLU A 244 83.36 35.71 18.75
C GLU A 244 83.09 34.72 17.61
N MET A 245 83.83 33.62 17.53
CA MET A 245 83.53 32.53 16.60
C MET A 245 82.23 31.80 16.92
N ALA A 246 81.94 31.54 18.20
CA ALA A 246 80.66 30.98 18.61
C ALA A 246 79.50 31.93 18.24
N LYS A 247 79.60 33.21 18.62
CA LYS A 247 78.61 34.24 18.26
C LYS A 247 78.41 34.34 16.75
N ARG A 248 79.49 34.37 15.95
CA ARG A 248 79.41 34.43 14.48
C ARG A 248 78.76 33.17 13.89
N ARG A 249 79.13 31.98 14.37
CA ARG A 249 78.53 30.71 13.93
C ARG A 249 77.04 30.70 14.20
N ASP A 250 76.63 31.16 15.37
CA ASP A 250 75.23 31.11 15.80
C ASP A 250 74.40 32.20 15.08
N ARG A 251 74.96 33.41 14.81
CA ARG A 251 74.38 34.39 13.86
C ARG A 251 74.18 33.79 12.46
N LEU A 252 75.18 33.08 11.94
CA LEU A 252 75.12 32.45 10.61
C LEU A 252 74.11 31.29 10.55
N ASN A 253 73.98 30.51 11.62
CA ASN A 253 72.99 29.43 11.73
C ASN A 253 71.57 29.98 11.73
N GLY A 254 71.29 31.04 12.51
CA GLY A 254 70.00 31.72 12.52
C GLY A 254 69.64 32.34 11.17
N SER A 255 70.57 33.09 10.58
CA SER A 255 70.40 33.65 9.23
C SER A 255 70.16 32.55 8.18
N ASN A 256 70.83 31.40 8.27
CA ASN A 256 70.56 30.26 7.39
C ASN A 256 69.15 29.66 7.62
N LEU A 257 68.70 29.54 8.87
CA LEU A 257 67.37 29.05 9.20
C LEU A 257 66.27 29.96 8.61
N ALA A 258 66.45 31.28 8.68
CA ALA A 258 65.56 32.27 8.08
C ALA A 258 65.61 32.27 6.54
N GLN A 259 66.81 32.26 5.95
CA GLN A 259 66.97 32.25 4.48
C GLN A 259 66.52 30.94 3.82
N GLN A 260 66.58 29.82 4.54
CA GLN A 260 65.87 28.60 4.16
C GLN A 260 64.35 28.82 4.22
N TYR A 261 63.80 29.29 5.34
CA TYR A 261 62.35 29.53 5.46
C TYR A 261 61.81 30.43 4.34
N PHE A 262 62.52 31.52 3.99
CA PHE A 262 62.10 32.39 2.89
C PHE A 262 62.11 31.66 1.54
N ASN A 263 63.12 30.84 1.25
CA ASN A 263 63.13 30.01 0.04
C ASN A 263 61.98 28.98 0.03
N ASP A 264 61.77 28.28 1.15
CA ASP A 264 60.72 27.27 1.30
C ASP A 264 59.32 27.91 1.16
N ALA A 265 59.15 29.17 1.59
CA ALA A 265 57.92 29.96 1.42
C ALA A 265 57.76 30.53 -0.01
N ASP A 266 58.86 30.92 -0.67
CA ASP A 266 58.84 31.35 -2.08
C ASP A 266 58.49 30.17 -3.01
N GLU A 267 58.96 28.96 -2.70
CA GLU A 267 58.55 27.72 -3.38
C GLU A 267 57.05 27.42 -3.17
N ALA A 268 56.51 27.67 -1.97
CA ALA A 268 55.09 27.52 -1.69
C ALA A 268 54.21 28.57 -2.41
N GLU A 269 54.60 29.85 -2.44
CA GLU A 269 53.86 30.87 -3.21
C GLU A 269 53.92 30.64 -4.72
N ALA A 270 55.04 30.11 -5.25
CA ALA A 270 55.15 29.74 -6.65
C ALA A 270 54.19 28.60 -7.01
N TRP A 271 54.11 27.55 -6.19
CA TRP A 271 53.19 26.43 -6.39
C TRP A 271 51.71 26.87 -6.25
N ILE A 272 51.37 27.69 -5.24
CA ILE A 272 50.02 28.25 -5.09
C ILE A 272 49.62 29.04 -6.35
N GLY A 273 50.53 29.86 -6.90
CA GLY A 273 50.28 30.64 -8.11
C GLY A 273 50.12 29.80 -9.39
N GLU A 274 50.77 28.64 -9.48
CA GLU A 274 50.56 27.69 -10.59
C GLU A 274 49.18 27.01 -10.50
N GLU A 275 48.74 26.63 -9.29
CA GLU A 275 47.40 26.06 -9.06
C GLU A 275 46.29 27.10 -9.22
N GLU A 276 46.47 28.35 -8.75
CA GLU A 276 45.52 29.45 -8.98
C GLU A 276 45.24 29.65 -10.49
N LEU A 277 46.28 29.56 -11.33
CA LEU A 277 46.13 29.67 -12.78
C LEU A 277 45.24 28.56 -13.35
N TYR A 278 45.39 27.31 -12.90
CA TYR A 278 44.48 26.23 -13.31
C TYR A 278 43.04 26.51 -12.87
N MET A 279 42.83 27.00 -11.65
CA MET A 279 41.49 27.28 -11.13
C MET A 279 40.77 28.43 -11.85
N ILE A 280 41.49 29.37 -12.46
CA ILE A 280 40.92 30.51 -13.23
C ILE A 280 40.38 30.10 -14.62
N THR A 281 40.80 28.95 -15.18
CA THR A 281 40.45 28.57 -16.57
C THR A 281 38.95 28.24 -16.78
N ASP A 282 38.18 29.11 -17.44
CA ASP A 282 36.74 28.89 -17.71
C ASP A 282 36.49 27.86 -18.85
N GLU A 283 36.88 26.61 -18.62
CA GLU A 283 36.53 25.46 -19.48
C GLU A 283 35.07 25.04 -19.21
N LYS A 284 34.16 25.37 -20.15
CA LYS A 284 32.75 24.97 -20.07
C LYS A 284 32.51 23.62 -20.75
N ALA A 285 31.75 22.77 -20.07
CA ALA A 285 31.25 21.52 -20.62
C ALA A 285 30.24 21.75 -21.75
N LYS A 286 30.08 20.74 -22.62
CA LYS A 286 29.12 20.76 -23.74
C LYS A 286 28.02 19.70 -23.61
N ASP A 287 28.21 18.75 -22.71
CA ASP A 287 27.45 17.53 -22.54
C ASP A 287 27.65 17.00 -21.10
N GLU A 288 26.71 16.17 -20.63
CA GLU A 288 26.74 15.50 -19.32
C GLU A 288 28.10 14.83 -19.04
N ARG A 289 28.63 14.12 -20.05
CA ARG A 289 29.88 13.37 -19.95
C ARG A 289 31.11 14.29 -19.87
N GLY A 290 31.11 15.41 -20.60
CA GLY A 290 32.13 16.45 -20.47
C GLY A 290 32.11 17.09 -19.09
N ALA A 291 30.93 17.43 -18.56
CA ALA A 291 30.77 17.99 -17.22
C ALA A 291 31.26 17.02 -16.14
N MET A 292 30.84 15.75 -16.21
CA MET A 292 31.29 14.71 -15.28
C MET A 292 32.81 14.52 -15.30
N LEU A 293 33.44 14.55 -16.49
CA LEU A 293 34.88 14.39 -16.63
C LEU A 293 35.65 15.62 -16.12
N MET A 294 35.15 16.83 -16.37
CA MET A 294 35.72 18.08 -15.85
C MET A 294 35.62 18.14 -14.32
N LEU A 295 34.44 17.82 -13.75
CA LEU A 295 34.24 17.72 -12.30
C LEU A 295 35.17 16.67 -11.68
N LYS A 296 35.29 15.48 -12.27
CA LYS A 296 36.21 14.44 -11.78
C LYS A 296 37.68 14.86 -11.85
N ARG A 297 38.11 15.52 -12.93
CA ARG A 297 39.48 16.08 -13.05
C ARG A 297 39.72 17.16 -11.99
N HIS A 298 38.73 18.01 -11.74
CA HIS A 298 38.77 19.05 -10.73
C HIS A 298 38.85 18.50 -9.30
N LEU A 299 38.09 17.45 -8.97
CA LEU A 299 38.14 16.82 -7.65
C LEU A 299 39.54 16.28 -7.31
N ILE A 300 40.25 15.68 -8.29
CA ILE A 300 41.64 15.22 -8.11
C ILE A 300 42.60 16.41 -7.90
N MET A 301 42.39 17.51 -8.62
CA MET A 301 43.18 18.74 -8.41
C MET A 301 42.94 19.34 -7.01
N LYS A 302 41.68 19.35 -6.59
CA LYS A 302 41.24 19.85 -5.27
C LYS A 302 41.76 18.98 -4.12
N GLU A 303 41.85 17.66 -4.32
CA GLU A 303 42.51 16.72 -3.41
C GLU A 303 43.99 17.05 -3.24
N ALA A 304 44.72 17.31 -4.33
CA ALA A 304 46.12 17.78 -4.26
C ALA A 304 46.27 19.15 -3.58
N VAL A 305 45.30 20.07 -3.76
CA VAL A 305 45.25 21.35 -3.03
C VAL A 305 45.01 21.15 -1.54
N ASP A 306 44.16 20.20 -1.14
CA ASP A 306 43.92 19.88 0.26
C ASP A 306 45.13 19.19 0.93
N ASP A 307 45.77 18.24 0.25
CA ASP A 307 46.98 17.55 0.72
C ASP A 307 48.15 18.50 0.98
N TYR A 308 48.28 19.58 0.20
CA TYR A 308 49.33 20.59 0.42
C TYR A 308 49.21 21.35 1.75
N SER A 309 48.08 21.21 2.47
CA SER A 309 47.91 21.78 3.82
C SER A 309 48.97 21.27 4.78
N ASP A 310 49.46 20.05 4.55
CA ASP A 310 50.50 19.40 5.33
C ASP A 310 51.88 20.07 5.11
N ALA A 311 52.11 20.74 3.98
CA ALA A 311 53.31 21.56 3.74
C ALA A 311 53.18 22.94 4.39
N ILE A 312 52.03 23.60 4.23
CA ILE A 312 51.74 24.91 4.85
C ILE A 312 51.85 24.84 6.38
N GLN A 313 51.29 23.79 7.01
CA GLN A 313 51.40 23.62 8.46
C GLN A 313 52.87 23.46 8.93
N LYS A 314 53.71 22.74 8.18
CA LYS A 314 55.14 22.60 8.52
C LYS A 314 55.92 23.91 8.40
N LEU A 315 55.53 24.78 7.46
CA LEU A 315 56.05 26.16 7.37
C LEU A 315 55.56 27.01 8.55
N ALA A 316 54.27 26.93 8.90
CA ALA A 316 53.69 27.67 10.03
C ALA A 316 54.29 27.25 11.38
N ASP A 317 54.47 25.95 11.63
CA ASP A 317 55.12 25.42 12.83
C ASP A 317 56.56 25.94 12.96
N ARG A 318 57.28 26.01 11.84
CA ARG A 318 58.65 26.54 11.77
C ARG A 318 58.69 28.05 12.03
N ALA A 319 57.78 28.81 11.43
CA ALA A 319 57.66 30.25 11.63
C ALA A 319 57.32 30.57 13.09
N GLN A 320 56.35 29.86 13.67
CA GLN A 320 55.95 30.00 15.08
C GLN A 320 57.08 29.60 16.03
N LYS A 321 57.84 28.54 15.70
CA LYS A 321 59.03 28.17 16.46
C LYS A 321 60.07 29.29 16.45
N MET A 322 60.38 29.87 15.30
CA MET A 322 61.34 30.98 15.20
C MET A 322 60.91 32.22 15.98
N LEU A 323 59.60 32.53 16.04
CA LEU A 323 59.09 33.59 16.90
C LEU A 323 59.24 33.25 18.39
N ASN A 324 58.92 32.00 18.77
CA ASN A 324 59.01 31.53 20.17
C ASN A 324 60.45 31.42 20.70
N GLU A 325 61.45 31.38 19.81
CA GLU A 325 62.88 31.36 20.13
C GLU A 325 63.54 32.76 20.03
N ASP A 326 62.73 33.85 20.01
CA ASP A 326 63.16 35.26 19.90
C ASP A 326 64.14 35.52 18.73
N HIS A 327 63.95 34.82 17.60
CA HIS A 327 64.83 34.95 16.44
C HIS A 327 64.76 36.36 15.83
N PRO A 328 65.89 36.99 15.42
CA PRO A 328 65.91 38.35 14.86
C PRO A 328 64.95 38.57 13.68
N ASP A 329 64.83 37.59 12.79
CA ASP A 329 63.90 37.63 11.65
C ASP A 329 62.46 37.18 11.99
N GLY A 330 62.16 36.79 13.23
CA GLY A 330 60.92 36.10 13.63
C GLY A 330 59.62 36.83 13.25
N GLU A 331 59.54 38.13 13.50
CA GLU A 331 58.39 38.95 13.08
C GLU A 331 58.23 38.99 11.55
N SER A 332 59.34 39.07 10.81
CA SER A 332 59.33 39.16 9.35
C SER A 332 58.97 37.83 8.68
N VAL A 333 59.37 36.72 9.31
CA VAL A 333 59.01 35.33 8.98
C VAL A 333 57.52 35.09 9.24
N ILE A 334 56.99 35.46 10.41
CA ILE A 334 55.54 35.34 10.71
C ILE A 334 54.69 36.20 9.77
N ARG A 335 55.14 37.41 9.43
CA ARG A 335 54.46 38.26 8.44
C ARG A 335 54.49 37.65 7.02
N ARG A 336 55.50 36.85 6.68
CA ARG A 336 55.55 36.08 5.42
C ARG A 336 54.59 34.88 5.50
N GLN A 337 54.57 34.14 6.61
CA GLN A 337 53.63 33.03 6.82
C GLN A 337 52.18 33.48 6.62
N GLY A 338 51.75 34.56 7.26
CA GLY A 338 50.39 35.09 7.12
C GLY A 338 50.05 35.62 5.71
N GLN A 339 51.03 35.77 4.81
CA GLN A 339 50.79 35.99 3.38
C GLN A 339 50.55 34.65 2.67
N VAL A 340 51.42 33.65 2.88
CA VAL A 340 51.28 32.29 2.34
C VAL A 340 49.94 31.68 2.73
N ASP A 341 49.58 31.73 4.03
CA ASP A 341 48.32 31.22 4.57
C ASP A 341 47.11 31.86 3.88
N LYS A 342 47.18 33.17 3.60
CA LYS A 342 46.12 33.91 2.93
C LYS A 342 45.98 33.55 1.45
N GLN A 343 47.10 33.37 0.74
CA GLN A 343 47.08 32.94 -0.66
C GLN A 343 46.56 31.50 -0.76
N TYR A 344 47.01 30.61 0.12
CA TYR A 344 46.54 29.23 0.19
C TYR A 344 45.04 29.13 0.52
N ALA A 345 44.52 29.95 1.44
CA ALA A 345 43.09 30.06 1.71
C ALA A 345 42.31 30.55 0.47
N GLY A 346 42.82 31.56 -0.24
CA GLY A 346 42.22 32.06 -1.48
C GLY A 346 42.17 31.01 -2.60
N LEU A 347 43.23 30.20 -2.74
CA LEU A 347 43.25 29.05 -3.65
C LEU A 347 42.19 28.01 -3.27
N LYS A 348 41.99 27.71 -1.97
CA LYS A 348 40.92 26.81 -1.52
C LYS A 348 39.53 27.36 -1.83
N ASP A 349 39.26 28.62 -1.51
CA ASP A 349 37.98 29.26 -1.83
C ASP A 349 37.70 29.20 -3.34
N LEU A 350 38.71 29.45 -4.17
CA LEU A 350 38.62 29.40 -5.63
C LEU A 350 38.42 27.97 -6.19
N ALA A 351 39.08 26.97 -5.59
CA ALA A 351 38.87 25.56 -5.90
C ALA A 351 37.46 25.08 -5.50
N GLU A 352 36.92 25.57 -4.39
CA GLU A 352 35.55 25.27 -3.93
C GLU A 352 34.50 25.94 -4.82
N ASP A 353 34.76 27.18 -5.25
CA ASP A 353 33.96 27.91 -6.23
C ASP A 353 33.91 27.20 -7.58
N ARG A 354 35.07 26.74 -8.06
CA ARG A 354 35.19 25.97 -9.30
C ARG A 354 34.51 24.61 -9.18
N ARG A 355 34.62 23.94 -8.02
CA ARG A 355 33.89 22.70 -7.74
C ARG A 355 32.39 22.95 -7.87
N ARG A 356 31.84 23.94 -7.16
CA ARG A 356 30.41 24.29 -7.21
C ARG A 356 29.94 24.58 -8.64
N LYS A 357 30.68 25.36 -9.43
CA LYS A 357 30.33 25.67 -10.84
C LYS A 357 30.29 24.41 -11.72
N LEU A 358 31.22 23.47 -11.54
CA LEU A 358 31.26 22.21 -12.30
C LEU A 358 30.19 21.20 -11.83
N ASP A 359 29.90 21.18 -10.53
CA ASP A 359 28.84 20.40 -9.88
C ASP A 359 27.45 20.86 -10.39
N HIS A 360 27.21 22.18 -10.41
CA HIS A 360 26.04 22.81 -11.01
C HIS A 360 25.92 22.47 -12.50
N ALA A 361 26.99 22.62 -13.28
CA ALA A 361 26.97 22.31 -14.71
C ALA A 361 26.68 20.82 -14.99
N TYR A 362 27.17 19.91 -14.15
CA TYR A 362 26.86 18.48 -14.24
C TYR A 362 25.39 18.19 -13.91
N HIS A 363 24.87 18.71 -12.79
CA HIS A 363 23.47 18.52 -12.41
C HIS A 363 22.49 19.15 -13.42
N HIS A 364 22.84 20.27 -14.05
CA HIS A 364 22.05 20.87 -15.14
C HIS A 364 21.88 19.91 -16.33
N PHE A 365 22.96 19.29 -16.82
CA PHE A 365 22.86 18.33 -17.92
C PHE A 365 22.12 17.04 -17.53
N LEU A 366 22.33 16.56 -16.29
CA LEU A 366 21.61 15.38 -15.79
C LEU A 366 20.10 15.64 -15.71
N LEU A 367 19.72 16.82 -15.20
CA LEU A 367 18.32 17.21 -15.02
C LEU A 367 17.62 17.55 -16.34
N SER A 368 18.32 18.20 -17.29
CA SER A 368 17.83 18.38 -18.67
C SER A 368 17.41 17.04 -19.28
N ARG A 369 18.27 16.01 -19.16
CA ARG A 369 17.95 14.67 -19.67
C ARG A 369 16.74 14.05 -18.96
N GLU A 370 16.66 14.11 -17.63
CA GLU A 370 15.52 13.55 -16.89
C GLU A 370 14.20 14.28 -17.18
N VAL A 371 14.25 15.58 -17.49
CA VAL A 371 13.13 16.39 -17.99
C VAL A 371 12.75 15.96 -19.40
N GLU A 372 13.70 15.88 -20.34
CA GLU A 372 13.48 15.43 -21.73
C GLU A 372 12.91 13.99 -21.78
N ASP A 373 13.44 13.07 -20.96
CA ASP A 373 12.96 11.69 -20.80
C ASP A 373 11.59 11.61 -20.09
N LEU A 374 11.12 12.69 -19.46
CA LEU A 374 9.81 12.78 -18.82
C LEU A 374 8.77 13.44 -19.75
N GLU A 375 9.11 14.55 -20.42
CA GLU A 375 8.30 15.15 -21.47
C GLU A 375 8.05 14.15 -22.62
N HIS A 376 9.06 13.35 -23.01
CA HIS A 376 8.86 12.26 -23.98
C HIS A 376 7.89 11.18 -23.48
N LEU A 377 7.97 10.78 -22.20
CA LEU A 377 7.02 9.82 -21.62
C LEU A 377 5.60 10.41 -21.59
N ILE A 378 5.45 11.69 -21.25
CA ILE A 378 4.15 12.39 -21.25
C ILE A 378 3.57 12.37 -22.67
N ALA A 379 4.37 12.69 -23.69
CA ALA A 379 3.96 12.64 -25.10
C ALA A 379 3.58 11.22 -25.59
N GLU A 380 4.31 10.17 -25.18
CA GLU A 380 3.93 8.77 -25.48
C GLU A 380 2.58 8.39 -24.84
N ARG A 381 2.29 8.91 -23.64
CA ARG A 381 1.05 8.61 -22.90
C ARG A 381 -0.13 9.46 -23.40
N ASP A 382 0.10 10.68 -23.86
CA ASP A 382 -0.90 11.52 -24.53
C ASP A 382 -1.52 10.81 -25.74
N VAL A 383 -0.71 10.20 -26.62
CA VAL A 383 -1.21 9.48 -27.80
C VAL A 383 -2.21 8.36 -27.43
N VAL A 384 -2.11 7.79 -26.22
CA VAL A 384 -3.05 6.78 -25.70
C VAL A 384 -4.28 7.43 -25.05
N ALA A 385 -4.11 8.54 -24.31
CA ALA A 385 -5.20 9.31 -23.72
C ALA A 385 -6.10 9.94 -24.80
N SER A 386 -5.51 10.57 -25.81
CA SER A 386 -6.14 11.23 -26.96
C SER A 386 -6.78 10.26 -27.99
N SER A 387 -6.84 8.95 -27.68
CA SER A 387 -7.51 7.93 -28.51
C SER A 387 -9.02 8.19 -28.62
N GLN A 388 -9.58 8.07 -29.83
CA GLN A 388 -11.01 8.32 -30.11
C GLN A 388 -11.86 7.03 -30.21
N GLU A 389 -11.29 5.86 -29.93
CA GLU A 389 -12.02 4.58 -30.06
C GLU A 389 -13.02 4.39 -28.92
N MET A 390 -14.31 4.26 -29.23
CA MET A 390 -15.38 4.21 -28.21
C MET A 390 -15.88 2.80 -27.89
N GLY A 391 -15.27 1.76 -28.48
CA GLY A 391 -15.83 0.40 -28.55
C GLY A 391 -16.87 0.26 -29.68
N GLN A 392 -17.17 -0.98 -30.04
CA GLN A 392 -18.14 -1.32 -31.11
C GLN A 392 -19.37 -2.08 -30.57
N ASP A 393 -19.18 -2.78 -29.45
CA ASP A 393 -20.17 -3.56 -28.71
C ASP A 393 -19.83 -3.50 -27.21
N LEU A 394 -20.69 -4.08 -26.37
CA LEU A 394 -20.58 -4.02 -24.91
C LEU A 394 -19.30 -4.71 -24.38
N ASP A 395 -18.87 -5.82 -24.99
CA ASP A 395 -17.65 -6.53 -24.61
C ASP A 395 -16.40 -5.71 -24.95
N HIS A 396 -16.37 -5.12 -26.15
CA HIS A 396 -15.23 -4.31 -26.60
C HIS A 396 -15.10 -3.03 -25.78
N VAL A 397 -16.19 -2.28 -25.52
CA VAL A 397 -16.10 -1.08 -24.67
C VAL A 397 -15.74 -1.43 -23.22
N THR A 398 -16.23 -2.57 -22.70
CA THR A 398 -15.83 -3.07 -21.38
C THR A 398 -14.33 -3.36 -21.31
N LEU A 399 -13.79 -4.08 -22.29
CA LEU A 399 -12.36 -4.39 -22.39
C LEU A 399 -11.52 -3.11 -22.55
N LEU A 400 -11.97 -2.16 -23.35
CA LEU A 400 -11.24 -0.92 -23.63
C LEU A 400 -11.22 0.02 -22.42
N ARG A 401 -12.37 0.21 -21.76
CA ARG A 401 -12.49 0.96 -20.48
C ARG A 401 -11.63 0.33 -19.39
N ASP A 402 -11.66 -1.00 -19.24
CA ASP A 402 -10.94 -1.67 -18.16
C ASP A 402 -9.42 -1.63 -18.37
N LYS A 403 -8.94 -1.82 -19.61
CA LYS A 403 -7.54 -1.54 -19.98
C LYS A 403 -7.16 -0.08 -19.74
N PHE A 404 -8.03 0.87 -20.12
CA PHE A 404 -7.76 2.29 -19.96
C PHE A 404 -7.69 2.70 -18.48
N ARG A 405 -8.52 2.11 -17.61
CA ARG A 405 -8.45 2.28 -16.16
C ARG A 405 -7.14 1.75 -15.57
N ASP A 406 -6.64 0.62 -16.06
CA ASP A 406 -5.33 0.08 -15.63
C ASP A 406 -4.18 0.97 -16.13
N PHE A 407 -4.24 1.45 -17.38
CA PHE A 407 -3.31 2.44 -17.95
C PHE A 407 -3.30 3.77 -17.17
N ALA A 408 -4.48 4.31 -16.83
CA ALA A 408 -4.61 5.54 -16.06
C ALA A 408 -4.02 5.41 -14.66
N ARG A 409 -4.20 4.26 -13.99
CA ARG A 409 -3.58 3.96 -12.70
C ARG A 409 -2.06 3.81 -12.80
N GLU A 410 -1.56 3.06 -13.80
CA GLU A 410 -0.12 2.88 -14.02
C GLU A 410 0.56 4.24 -14.29
N THR A 411 0.01 5.00 -15.24
CA THR A 411 0.52 6.31 -15.64
C THR A 411 0.44 7.28 -14.46
N GLY A 412 -0.71 7.39 -13.78
CA GLY A 412 -0.88 8.28 -12.64
C GLY A 412 -0.02 7.96 -11.41
N THR A 413 0.42 6.71 -11.23
CA THR A 413 1.36 6.35 -10.14
C THR A 413 2.81 6.59 -10.55
N VAL A 414 3.27 5.97 -11.64
CA VAL A 414 4.68 6.04 -12.07
C VAL A 414 5.05 7.42 -12.62
N GLY A 415 4.12 8.08 -13.29
CA GLY A 415 4.30 9.45 -13.80
C GLY A 415 4.41 10.45 -12.66
N GLN A 416 3.52 10.41 -11.67
CA GLN A 416 3.60 11.30 -10.51
C GLN A 416 4.89 11.09 -9.71
N GLU A 417 5.32 9.83 -9.49
CA GLU A 417 6.60 9.55 -8.82
C GLU A 417 7.82 10.15 -9.57
N ARG A 418 7.80 10.17 -10.92
CA ARG A 418 8.85 10.85 -11.72
C ARG A 418 8.74 12.37 -11.66
N VAL A 419 7.53 12.92 -11.78
CA VAL A 419 7.26 14.36 -11.71
C VAL A 419 7.67 14.92 -10.35
N ASP A 420 7.31 14.24 -9.26
CA ASP A 420 7.69 14.62 -7.88
C ASP A 420 9.22 14.58 -7.68
N TYR A 421 9.90 13.56 -8.20
CA TYR A 421 11.36 13.46 -8.15
C TYR A 421 12.07 14.60 -8.91
N VAL A 422 11.61 14.92 -10.13
CA VAL A 422 12.15 16.05 -10.92
C VAL A 422 11.85 17.38 -10.20
N ASN A 423 10.62 17.56 -9.71
CA ASN A 423 10.19 18.73 -8.95
C ASN A 423 11.03 18.98 -7.70
N GLN A 424 11.30 17.94 -6.91
CA GLN A 424 12.13 18.02 -5.70
C GLN A 424 13.60 18.30 -6.06
N THR A 425 14.15 17.63 -7.08
CA THR A 425 15.52 17.87 -7.54
C THR A 425 15.72 19.31 -8.01
N ILE A 426 14.73 19.88 -8.69
CA ILE A 426 14.72 21.30 -9.09
C ILE A 426 14.68 22.22 -7.86
N ASP A 427 13.78 21.98 -6.90
CA ASP A 427 13.68 22.82 -5.69
C ASP A 427 14.97 22.80 -4.86
N GLU A 428 15.56 21.63 -4.62
CA GLU A 428 16.82 21.49 -3.88
C GLU A 428 18.00 22.22 -4.56
N LEU A 429 18.05 22.22 -5.90
CA LEU A 429 19.07 22.96 -6.66
C LEU A 429 18.80 24.48 -6.64
N ILE A 430 17.54 24.92 -6.70
CA ILE A 430 17.18 26.34 -6.58
C ILE A 430 17.50 26.87 -5.17
N GLU A 431 17.16 26.13 -4.11
CA GLU A 431 17.51 26.48 -2.71
C GLU A 431 19.03 26.51 -2.48
N ALA A 432 19.78 25.62 -3.15
CA ALA A 432 21.25 25.62 -3.11
C ALA A 432 21.90 26.80 -3.87
N GLY A 433 21.12 27.60 -4.61
CA GLY A 433 21.62 28.73 -5.40
C GLY A 433 22.28 28.32 -6.72
N HIS A 434 21.68 27.37 -7.43
CA HIS A 434 22.13 26.96 -8.76
C HIS A 434 22.19 28.13 -9.76
N THR A 435 23.16 28.12 -10.68
CA THR A 435 23.40 29.26 -11.59
C THR A 435 22.31 29.44 -12.65
N GLU A 436 21.67 28.35 -13.06
CA GLU A 436 20.62 28.32 -14.09
C GLU A 436 19.23 28.11 -13.47
N ALA A 437 19.03 28.57 -12.22
CA ALA A 437 17.78 28.41 -11.48
C ALA A 437 16.51 28.90 -12.22
N SER A 438 16.63 29.89 -13.12
CA SER A 438 15.52 30.33 -13.99
C SER A 438 15.10 29.24 -14.97
N ALA A 439 16.06 28.65 -15.69
CA ALA A 439 15.79 27.59 -16.65
C ALA A 439 15.22 26.33 -15.97
N MET A 440 15.70 26.01 -14.76
CA MET A 440 15.16 24.90 -13.97
C MET A 440 13.71 25.17 -13.52
N ALA A 441 13.35 26.41 -13.17
CA ALA A 441 11.96 26.79 -12.90
C ALA A 441 11.09 26.71 -14.17
N GLU A 442 11.59 27.17 -15.31
CA GLU A 442 10.89 27.07 -16.61
C GLU A 442 10.64 25.61 -17.03
N TRP A 443 11.61 24.70 -16.80
CA TRP A 443 11.43 23.25 -17.00
C TRP A 443 10.40 22.66 -16.03
N LYS A 444 10.42 23.08 -14.77
CA LYS A 444 9.45 22.65 -13.77
C LYS A 444 8.04 23.04 -14.18
N ASP A 445 7.83 24.27 -14.60
CA ASP A 445 6.51 24.73 -15.05
C ASP A 445 6.05 23.97 -16.32
N SER A 446 6.94 23.76 -17.31
CA SER A 446 6.67 22.95 -18.53
C SER A 446 6.22 21.51 -18.21
N VAL A 447 6.95 20.82 -17.33
CA VAL A 447 6.65 19.44 -16.94
C VAL A 447 5.34 19.35 -16.16
N ASN A 448 5.04 20.30 -15.26
CA ASN A 448 3.79 20.27 -14.50
C ASN A 448 2.57 20.68 -15.34
N GLU A 449 2.71 21.62 -16.30
CA GLU A 449 1.64 21.98 -17.24
C GLU A 449 1.30 20.80 -18.16
N SER A 450 2.30 20.21 -18.82
CA SER A 450 2.10 19.05 -19.70
C SER A 450 1.64 17.78 -18.96
N TRP A 451 2.02 17.60 -17.69
CA TRP A 451 1.50 16.54 -16.83
C TRP A 451 0.03 16.77 -16.44
N ALA A 452 -0.36 18.02 -16.15
CA ALA A 452 -1.75 18.36 -15.86
C ALA A 452 -2.65 18.16 -17.08
N ASP A 453 -2.23 18.62 -18.27
CA ASP A 453 -2.94 18.39 -19.53
C ASP A 453 -3.17 16.90 -19.81
N LEU A 454 -2.14 16.06 -19.60
CA LEU A 454 -2.26 14.61 -19.74
C LEU A 454 -3.28 14.01 -18.75
N LEU A 455 -3.33 14.49 -17.50
CA LEU A 455 -4.32 14.05 -16.53
C LEU A 455 -5.74 14.47 -16.90
N GLU A 456 -5.96 15.70 -17.39
CA GLU A 456 -7.27 16.15 -17.89
C GLU A 456 -7.74 15.35 -19.11
N LEU A 457 -6.81 14.99 -20.02
CA LEU A 457 -7.10 14.12 -21.16
C LEU A 457 -7.41 12.69 -20.73
N ILE A 458 -6.71 12.15 -19.72
CA ILE A 458 -7.02 10.83 -19.15
C ILE A 458 -8.42 10.83 -18.51
N ASP A 459 -8.77 11.82 -17.69
CA ASP A 459 -10.09 11.90 -17.07
C ASP A 459 -11.21 12.12 -18.10
N THR A 460 -10.98 12.96 -19.11
CA THR A 460 -11.91 13.17 -20.24
C THR A 460 -12.13 11.87 -21.01
N ARG A 461 -11.05 11.13 -21.30
CA ARG A 461 -11.10 9.84 -22.01
C ARG A 461 -11.80 8.76 -21.19
N ALA A 462 -11.57 8.71 -19.87
CA ALA A 462 -12.25 7.80 -18.96
C ALA A 462 -13.76 8.06 -18.89
N GLN A 463 -14.17 9.34 -18.82
CA GLN A 463 -15.58 9.75 -18.87
C GLN A 463 -16.25 9.36 -20.19
N LEU A 464 -15.56 9.60 -21.33
CA LEU A 464 -16.04 9.20 -22.66
C LEU A 464 -16.25 7.68 -22.77
N LEU A 465 -15.28 6.87 -22.34
CA LEU A 465 -15.40 5.40 -22.35
C LEU A 465 -16.50 4.90 -21.41
N GLN A 466 -16.70 5.55 -20.26
CA GLN A 466 -17.79 5.20 -19.34
C GLN A 466 -19.17 5.55 -19.93
N ALA A 467 -19.32 6.71 -20.58
CA ALA A 467 -20.57 7.09 -21.25
C ALA A 467 -20.93 6.13 -22.40
N SER A 468 -19.95 5.70 -23.20
CA SER A 468 -20.15 4.68 -24.24
C SER A 468 -20.55 3.32 -23.65
N TYR A 469 -19.92 2.91 -22.55
CA TYR A 469 -20.32 1.69 -21.82
C TYR A 469 -21.76 1.76 -21.32
N ASP A 470 -22.17 2.87 -20.69
CA ASP A 470 -23.53 3.01 -20.15
C ASP A 470 -24.60 3.06 -21.26
N LEU A 471 -24.28 3.64 -22.41
CA LEU A 471 -25.16 3.65 -23.59
C LEU A 471 -25.27 2.25 -24.24
N LEU A 472 -24.15 1.60 -24.52
CA LEU A 472 -24.13 0.25 -25.12
C LEU A 472 -24.78 -0.78 -24.19
N LYS A 473 -24.58 -0.64 -22.88
CA LYS A 473 -25.26 -1.46 -21.88
C LYS A 473 -26.77 -1.25 -21.89
N TYR A 474 -27.26 -0.01 -21.96
CA TYR A 474 -28.70 0.26 -22.04
C TYR A 474 -29.36 -0.46 -23.24
N PHE A 475 -28.69 -0.52 -24.39
CA PHE A 475 -29.19 -1.30 -25.54
C PHE A 475 -29.09 -2.83 -25.38
N ASP A 476 -28.31 -3.34 -24.43
CA ASP A 476 -28.21 -4.78 -24.14
C ASP A 476 -29.22 -5.20 -23.06
N ASP A 477 -29.23 -4.48 -21.92
CA ASP A 477 -30.25 -4.57 -20.86
C ASP A 477 -31.67 -4.50 -21.46
N GLY A 478 -31.88 -3.63 -22.46
CA GLY A 478 -33.17 -3.46 -23.15
C GLY A 478 -33.59 -4.68 -23.97
N LYS A 479 -32.66 -5.29 -24.70
CA LYS A 479 -32.93 -6.51 -25.50
C LYS A 479 -33.17 -7.71 -24.59
N GLU A 480 -32.42 -7.84 -23.50
CA GLU A 480 -32.66 -8.90 -22.52
C GLU A 480 -34.05 -8.73 -21.88
N LEU A 481 -34.43 -7.50 -21.51
CA LEU A 481 -35.74 -7.22 -20.92
C LEU A 481 -36.90 -7.50 -21.90
N VAL A 482 -36.79 -7.15 -23.19
CA VAL A 482 -37.75 -7.56 -24.22
C VAL A 482 -37.85 -9.08 -24.30
N ALA A 483 -36.72 -9.80 -24.30
CA ALA A 483 -36.71 -11.26 -24.37
C ALA A 483 -37.37 -11.91 -23.14
N GLN A 484 -37.09 -11.41 -21.92
CA GLN A 484 -37.74 -11.88 -20.68
C GLN A 484 -39.25 -11.61 -20.67
N ILE A 485 -39.68 -10.43 -21.15
CA ILE A 485 -41.11 -10.10 -21.30
C ILE A 485 -41.78 -11.03 -22.32
N GLN A 486 -41.13 -11.31 -23.44
CA GLN A 486 -41.64 -12.19 -24.49
C GLN A 486 -41.71 -13.65 -24.03
N GLU A 487 -40.75 -14.12 -23.22
CA GLU A 487 -40.83 -15.42 -22.53
C GLU A 487 -42.06 -15.48 -21.63
N LYS A 488 -42.30 -14.46 -20.79
CA LYS A 488 -43.51 -14.40 -19.94
C LYS A 488 -44.80 -14.27 -20.74
N HIS A 489 -44.81 -13.61 -21.89
CA HIS A 489 -45.98 -13.61 -22.78
C HIS A 489 -46.28 -15.02 -23.31
N ASN A 490 -45.24 -15.78 -23.66
CA ASN A 490 -45.38 -17.17 -24.13
C ASN A 490 -45.73 -18.17 -23.01
N GLU A 491 -45.45 -17.85 -21.75
CA GLU A 491 -45.84 -18.65 -20.58
C GLU A 491 -47.35 -18.66 -20.28
N ILE A 492 -48.19 -17.86 -20.96
CA ILE A 492 -49.63 -17.77 -20.69
C ILE A 492 -50.42 -18.88 -21.41
N PRO A 493 -50.92 -19.95 -20.73
CA PRO A 493 -51.73 -20.96 -21.40
C PRO A 493 -53.06 -20.45 -21.95
N ALA A 494 -53.49 -21.03 -23.07
CA ALA A 494 -54.76 -20.71 -23.72
C ALA A 494 -55.99 -21.33 -23.03
N ASP A 495 -55.82 -22.34 -22.18
CA ASP A 495 -56.91 -23.07 -21.53
C ASP A 495 -57.66 -22.20 -20.49
N LEU A 496 -58.97 -22.45 -20.40
CA LEU A 496 -59.94 -21.77 -19.52
C LEU A 496 -60.65 -22.75 -18.57
N GLY A 497 -60.47 -24.06 -18.74
CA GLY A 497 -61.07 -25.11 -17.91
C GLY A 497 -62.42 -25.63 -18.45
N GLU A 498 -62.64 -26.92 -18.29
CA GLU A 498 -63.85 -27.64 -18.75
C GLU A 498 -65.03 -27.58 -17.77
N ASP A 499 -64.77 -27.15 -16.53
CA ASP A 499 -65.76 -27.06 -15.45
C ASP A 499 -65.43 -25.89 -14.49
N PHE A 500 -66.37 -25.59 -13.57
CA PHE A 500 -66.23 -24.49 -12.62
C PHE A 500 -64.96 -24.57 -11.75
N SER A 501 -64.59 -25.77 -11.30
CA SER A 501 -63.43 -25.98 -10.41
C SER A 501 -62.12 -25.73 -11.15
N LYS A 502 -62.03 -26.22 -12.40
CA LYS A 502 -60.89 -25.94 -13.29
C LYS A 502 -60.78 -24.46 -13.62
N ALA A 503 -61.89 -23.81 -13.98
CA ALA A 503 -61.90 -22.38 -14.30
C ALA A 503 -61.50 -21.49 -13.10
N ASP A 504 -62.03 -21.77 -11.90
CA ASP A 504 -61.66 -21.07 -10.66
C ASP A 504 -60.18 -21.30 -10.26
N THR A 505 -59.69 -22.54 -10.35
CA THR A 505 -58.26 -22.82 -10.07
C THR A 505 -57.34 -22.13 -11.08
N PHE A 506 -57.68 -22.12 -12.37
CA PHE A 506 -56.92 -21.38 -13.38
C PHE A 506 -57.00 -19.86 -13.19
N HIS A 507 -58.14 -19.31 -12.77
CA HIS A 507 -58.25 -17.89 -12.40
C HIS A 507 -57.33 -17.54 -11.23
N ARG A 508 -57.28 -18.37 -10.18
CA ARG A 508 -56.36 -18.19 -9.04
C ARG A 508 -54.89 -18.33 -9.42
N MET A 509 -54.55 -19.28 -10.29
CA MET A 509 -53.18 -19.45 -10.81
C MET A 509 -52.76 -18.26 -11.70
N HIS A 510 -53.66 -17.76 -12.55
CA HIS A 510 -53.42 -16.58 -13.38
C HIS A 510 -53.21 -15.34 -12.51
N ALA A 511 -54.01 -15.15 -11.47
CA ALA A 511 -53.80 -14.08 -10.49
C ALA A 511 -52.50 -14.23 -9.66
N ALA A 512 -51.89 -15.42 -9.58
CA ALA A 512 -50.55 -15.59 -9.02
C ALA A 512 -49.47 -15.13 -10.02
N PHE A 513 -49.54 -15.60 -11.25
CA PHE A 513 -48.66 -15.17 -12.36
C PHE A 513 -48.66 -13.64 -12.54
N GLU A 514 -49.82 -12.99 -12.44
CA GLU A 514 -49.97 -11.53 -12.51
C GLU A 514 -49.27 -10.78 -11.35
N ARG A 515 -49.00 -11.44 -10.21
CA ARG A 515 -48.16 -10.90 -9.14
C ARG A 515 -46.69 -11.17 -9.40
N ASP A 516 -46.34 -12.32 -9.96
CA ASP A 516 -44.96 -12.70 -10.24
C ASP A 516 -44.31 -11.79 -11.30
N ILE A 517 -45.06 -11.41 -12.35
CA ILE A 517 -44.59 -10.43 -13.36
C ILE A 517 -44.43 -9.00 -12.81
N SER A 518 -44.85 -8.70 -11.56
CA SER A 518 -44.65 -7.37 -10.95
C SER A 518 -43.17 -7.02 -10.69
N ALA A 519 -42.27 -8.01 -10.75
CA ALA A 519 -40.83 -7.78 -10.76
C ALA A 519 -40.36 -7.16 -12.09
N LEU A 520 -40.81 -7.72 -13.23
CA LEU A 520 -40.53 -7.20 -14.57
C LEU A 520 -41.08 -5.78 -14.74
N GLY A 521 -42.27 -5.49 -14.24
CA GLY A 521 -42.83 -4.13 -14.26
C GLY A 521 -41.94 -3.07 -13.57
N LYS A 522 -41.18 -3.46 -12.53
CA LYS A 522 -40.20 -2.57 -11.87
C LYS A 522 -38.91 -2.44 -12.67
N GLN A 523 -38.47 -3.50 -13.35
CA GLN A 523 -37.32 -3.43 -14.27
C GLN A 523 -37.65 -2.53 -15.47
N VAL A 524 -38.85 -2.63 -16.03
CA VAL A 524 -39.36 -1.71 -17.07
C VAL A 524 -39.36 -0.26 -16.57
N GLN A 525 -39.87 0.01 -15.37
CA GLN A 525 -39.82 1.36 -14.81
C GLN A 525 -38.37 1.89 -14.68
N GLN A 526 -37.45 1.09 -14.14
CA GLN A 526 -36.02 1.46 -14.01
C GLN A 526 -35.32 1.65 -15.37
N PHE A 527 -35.75 0.89 -16.38
CA PHE A 527 -35.32 1.04 -17.76
C PHE A 527 -35.78 2.38 -18.34
N GLN A 528 -37.04 2.76 -18.15
CA GLN A 528 -37.57 4.07 -18.57
C GLN A 528 -36.92 5.24 -17.81
N GLU A 529 -36.69 5.11 -16.49
CA GLU A 529 -35.95 6.12 -15.71
C GLU A 529 -34.51 6.31 -16.23
N THR A 530 -33.89 5.23 -16.73
CA THR A 530 -32.58 5.27 -17.39
C THR A 530 -32.66 5.85 -18.80
N ALA A 531 -33.69 5.51 -19.57
CA ALA A 531 -33.95 6.05 -20.91
C ALA A 531 -34.12 7.57 -20.87
N VAL A 532 -34.92 8.09 -19.93
CA VAL A 532 -35.11 9.54 -19.73
C VAL A 532 -33.79 10.24 -19.37
N ARG A 533 -32.94 9.62 -18.54
CA ARG A 533 -31.62 10.17 -18.20
C ARG A 533 -30.69 10.22 -19.42
N LEU A 534 -30.62 9.16 -20.21
CA LEU A 534 -29.78 9.09 -21.41
C LEU A 534 -30.32 10.02 -22.53
N HIS A 535 -31.64 10.08 -22.75
CA HIS A 535 -32.26 10.96 -23.73
C HIS A 535 -32.10 12.46 -23.40
N ALA A 536 -31.80 12.80 -22.14
CA ALA A 536 -31.40 14.15 -21.74
C ALA A 536 -29.89 14.46 -21.95
N GLN A 537 -29.07 13.44 -22.25
CA GLN A 537 -27.62 13.53 -22.47
C GLN A 537 -27.22 13.40 -23.95
N TYR A 538 -27.98 12.63 -24.72
CA TYR A 538 -27.75 12.37 -26.15
C TYR A 538 -28.72 13.15 -27.04
N ALA A 539 -28.33 13.36 -28.30
CA ALA A 539 -29.11 14.09 -29.30
C ALA A 539 -28.97 13.44 -30.69
N GLY A 540 -29.85 13.82 -31.62
CA GLY A 540 -29.85 13.25 -32.98
C GLY A 540 -30.19 11.76 -32.99
N ASP A 541 -29.53 11.00 -33.87
CA ASP A 541 -29.87 9.60 -34.14
C ASP A 541 -29.83 8.72 -32.88
N GLN A 542 -28.82 8.88 -32.00
CA GLN A 542 -28.73 8.13 -30.75
C GLN A 542 -29.90 8.41 -29.79
N ALA A 543 -30.43 9.63 -29.75
CA ALA A 543 -31.62 9.95 -28.94
C ALA A 543 -32.89 9.28 -29.50
N VAL A 544 -32.98 9.13 -30.82
CA VAL A 544 -34.05 8.39 -31.51
C VAL A 544 -33.91 6.88 -31.28
N GLU A 545 -32.70 6.33 -31.30
CA GLU A 545 -32.44 4.92 -30.96
C GLU A 545 -32.80 4.62 -29.51
N ILE A 546 -32.38 5.47 -28.54
CA ILE A 546 -32.73 5.33 -27.12
C ILE A 546 -34.26 5.28 -26.94
N GLN A 547 -34.98 6.21 -27.58
CA GLN A 547 -36.44 6.30 -27.53
C GLN A 547 -37.13 5.13 -28.24
N THR A 548 -36.53 4.61 -29.32
CA THR A 548 -37.04 3.42 -30.03
C THR A 548 -36.90 2.17 -29.18
N GLN A 549 -35.77 2.01 -28.48
CA GLN A 549 -35.56 0.90 -27.55
C GLN A 549 -36.48 0.99 -26.32
N GLU A 550 -36.67 2.19 -25.75
CA GLU A 550 -37.66 2.41 -24.66
C GLU A 550 -39.06 2.01 -25.12
N LYS A 551 -39.46 2.47 -26.32
CA LYS A 551 -40.76 2.15 -26.91
C LYS A 551 -40.93 0.65 -27.12
N GLU A 552 -39.92 -0.08 -27.59
CA GLU A 552 -39.99 -1.53 -27.77
C GLU A 552 -40.23 -2.26 -26.44
N VAL A 553 -39.49 -1.90 -25.37
CA VAL A 553 -39.71 -2.45 -24.02
C VAL A 553 -41.13 -2.14 -23.53
N VAL A 554 -41.61 -0.91 -23.71
CA VAL A 554 -42.93 -0.47 -23.23
C VAL A 554 -44.07 -1.10 -24.02
N GLU A 555 -43.95 -1.26 -25.34
CA GLU A 555 -44.95 -1.95 -26.17
C GLU A 555 -45.00 -3.46 -25.88
N ALA A 556 -43.85 -4.11 -25.65
CA ALA A 556 -43.79 -5.50 -25.21
C ALA A 556 -44.42 -5.69 -23.82
N TRP A 557 -44.07 -4.85 -22.85
CA TRP A 557 -44.65 -4.89 -21.49
C TRP A 557 -46.16 -4.65 -21.51
N LYS A 558 -46.62 -3.69 -22.32
CA LYS A 558 -48.05 -3.43 -22.50
C LYS A 558 -48.77 -4.63 -23.14
N ALA A 559 -48.18 -5.26 -24.17
CA ALA A 559 -48.76 -6.45 -24.79
C ALA A 559 -48.91 -7.61 -23.79
N LEU A 560 -47.94 -7.81 -22.89
CA LEU A 560 -48.03 -8.76 -21.78
C LEU A 560 -49.19 -8.44 -20.83
N LEU A 561 -49.38 -7.17 -20.44
CA LEU A 561 -50.49 -6.73 -19.59
C LEU A 561 -51.85 -6.90 -20.29
N ASP A 562 -51.98 -6.47 -21.55
CA ASP A 562 -53.21 -6.61 -22.35
C ASP A 562 -53.57 -8.11 -22.56
N ALA A 563 -52.56 -8.99 -22.70
CA ALA A 563 -52.76 -10.44 -22.76
C ALA A 563 -53.22 -11.03 -21.41
N CYS A 564 -52.68 -10.53 -20.29
CA CYS A 564 -53.09 -10.94 -18.94
C CYS A 564 -54.54 -10.51 -18.64
N ASP A 565 -54.87 -9.23 -18.78
CA ASP A 565 -56.24 -8.70 -18.65
C ASP A 565 -57.21 -9.42 -19.60
N GLY A 566 -56.77 -9.67 -20.83
CA GLY A 566 -57.50 -10.42 -21.84
C GLY A 566 -57.79 -11.88 -21.43
N ARG A 567 -56.88 -12.54 -20.69
CA ARG A 567 -57.12 -13.88 -20.15
C ARG A 567 -57.95 -13.86 -18.87
N ARG A 568 -57.68 -12.95 -17.93
CA ARG A 568 -58.42 -12.83 -16.65
C ARG A 568 -59.92 -12.72 -16.91
N ARG A 569 -60.32 -11.85 -17.84
CA ARG A 569 -61.70 -11.68 -18.31
C ARG A 569 -62.31 -12.95 -18.90
N ARG A 570 -61.58 -13.70 -19.74
CA ARG A 570 -62.07 -14.98 -20.30
C ARG A 570 -62.26 -16.06 -19.23
N LEU A 571 -61.40 -16.09 -18.20
CA LEU A 571 -61.54 -16.99 -17.06
C LEU A 571 -62.75 -16.62 -16.19
N GLU A 572 -62.97 -15.33 -15.94
CA GLU A 572 -64.15 -14.80 -15.23
C GLU A 572 -65.45 -15.13 -15.98
N GLU A 573 -65.52 -14.86 -17.29
CA GLU A 573 -66.66 -15.21 -18.15
C GLU A 573 -66.97 -16.72 -18.12
N THR A 574 -65.92 -17.55 -18.16
CA THR A 574 -66.04 -19.02 -18.11
C THR A 574 -66.53 -19.50 -16.74
N ALA A 575 -66.02 -18.94 -15.64
CA ALA A 575 -66.47 -19.25 -14.30
C ALA A 575 -67.92 -18.77 -14.04
N ASP A 576 -68.30 -17.59 -14.54
CA ASP A 576 -69.67 -17.07 -14.49
C ASP A 576 -70.65 -17.96 -15.27
N LYS A 577 -70.25 -18.48 -16.43
CA LYS A 577 -71.01 -19.48 -17.21
C LYS A 577 -71.22 -20.76 -16.41
N PHE A 578 -70.15 -21.37 -15.88
CA PHE A 578 -70.29 -22.64 -15.15
C PHE A 578 -71.03 -22.49 -13.82
N ARG A 579 -70.95 -21.32 -13.16
CA ARG A 579 -71.80 -20.98 -12.01
C ARG A 579 -73.29 -20.96 -12.41
N PHE A 580 -73.63 -20.29 -13.52
CA PHE A 580 -75.00 -20.29 -14.05
C PHE A 580 -75.50 -21.72 -14.36
N PHE A 581 -74.69 -22.53 -15.05
CA PHE A 581 -75.09 -23.89 -15.42
C PHE A 581 -75.26 -24.82 -14.21
N THR A 582 -74.46 -24.61 -13.17
CA THR A 582 -74.61 -25.31 -11.88
C THR A 582 -75.94 -24.92 -11.20
N MET A 583 -76.25 -23.62 -11.13
CA MET A 583 -77.54 -23.14 -10.59
C MET A 583 -78.73 -23.72 -11.37
N VAL A 584 -78.69 -23.70 -12.72
CA VAL A 584 -79.75 -24.28 -13.55
C VAL A 584 -79.88 -25.79 -13.31
N ARG A 585 -78.78 -26.55 -13.31
CA ARG A 585 -78.79 -28.00 -13.07
C ARG A 585 -79.43 -28.34 -11.73
N ASP A 586 -79.01 -27.66 -10.67
CA ASP A 586 -79.41 -27.97 -9.29
C ASP A 586 -80.86 -27.55 -9.01
N LEU A 587 -81.35 -26.49 -9.67
CA LEU A 587 -82.76 -26.11 -9.67
C LEU A 587 -83.62 -27.08 -10.50
N MET A 588 -83.17 -27.49 -11.69
CA MET A 588 -83.88 -28.48 -12.53
C MET A 588 -84.06 -29.82 -11.82
N ALA A 589 -82.99 -30.35 -11.21
CA ALA A 589 -83.04 -31.61 -10.46
C ALA A 589 -84.02 -31.55 -9.26
N TRP A 590 -84.11 -30.40 -8.59
CA TRP A 590 -85.10 -30.23 -7.51
C TRP A 590 -86.53 -30.08 -8.02
N MET A 591 -86.76 -29.35 -9.13
CA MET A 591 -88.10 -29.24 -9.72
C MET A 591 -88.63 -30.61 -10.19
N GLU A 592 -87.77 -31.44 -10.80
CA GLU A 592 -88.12 -32.81 -11.18
C GLU A 592 -88.51 -33.66 -9.96
N SER A 593 -87.72 -33.60 -8.87
CA SER A 593 -88.04 -34.29 -7.61
C SER A 593 -89.35 -33.78 -6.99
N THR A 594 -89.67 -32.49 -7.14
CA THR A 594 -90.89 -31.89 -6.61
C THR A 594 -92.13 -32.29 -7.42
N ILE A 595 -92.03 -32.35 -8.75
CA ILE A 595 -93.08 -32.90 -9.62
C ILE A 595 -93.33 -34.37 -9.27
N GLN A 596 -92.27 -35.17 -9.11
CA GLN A 596 -92.41 -36.58 -8.71
C GLN A 596 -93.12 -36.74 -7.35
N GLN A 597 -92.86 -35.85 -6.37
CA GLN A 597 -93.57 -35.82 -5.08
C GLN A 597 -95.03 -35.36 -5.16
N ILE A 598 -95.44 -34.72 -6.25
CA ILE A 598 -96.84 -34.37 -6.53
C ILE A 598 -97.55 -35.56 -7.20
N GLU A 599 -96.93 -36.18 -8.19
CA GLU A 599 -97.54 -37.26 -8.99
C GLU A 599 -97.64 -38.61 -8.26
N THR A 600 -96.71 -38.91 -7.34
CA THR A 600 -96.65 -40.21 -6.64
C THR A 600 -97.59 -40.32 -5.42
N GLN A 601 -98.35 -39.27 -5.10
CA GLN A 601 -99.25 -39.25 -3.94
C GLN A 601 -100.42 -40.23 -4.09
N GLU A 602 -100.79 -40.90 -2.99
CA GLU A 602 -101.92 -41.85 -2.97
C GLU A 602 -103.27 -41.21 -3.36
N LYS A 603 -104.23 -42.07 -3.71
CA LYS A 603 -105.65 -41.70 -3.85
C LYS A 603 -106.31 -41.74 -2.46
N PRO A 604 -106.90 -40.64 -1.98
CA PRO A 604 -107.62 -40.63 -0.71
C PRO A 604 -108.90 -41.47 -0.79
N ARG A 605 -109.44 -41.82 0.37
CA ARG A 605 -110.53 -42.80 0.54
C ARG A 605 -111.71 -42.27 1.36
N ASP A 606 -111.52 -41.14 2.03
CA ASP A 606 -112.47 -40.48 2.92
C ASP A 606 -112.10 -38.99 3.06
N VAL A 607 -112.99 -38.19 3.64
CA VAL A 607 -112.76 -36.74 3.87
C VAL A 607 -111.44 -36.48 4.61
N SER A 608 -111.12 -37.27 5.65
CA SER A 608 -109.92 -37.09 6.47
C SER A 608 -108.62 -37.28 5.67
N SER A 609 -108.57 -38.26 4.77
CA SER A 609 -107.40 -38.49 3.91
C SER A 609 -107.28 -37.45 2.79
N VAL A 610 -108.38 -36.88 2.28
CA VAL A 610 -108.31 -35.72 1.38
C VAL A 610 -107.73 -34.50 2.09
N GLU A 611 -108.26 -34.15 3.28
CA GLU A 611 -107.79 -32.99 4.06
C GLU A 611 -106.30 -33.11 4.45
N LEU A 612 -105.84 -34.32 4.79
CA LEU A 612 -104.42 -34.58 5.09
C LEU A 612 -103.53 -34.42 3.85
N LEU A 613 -103.94 -34.93 2.69
CA LEU A 613 -103.21 -34.74 1.43
C LEU A 613 -103.20 -33.27 1.00
N MET A 614 -104.29 -32.54 1.18
CA MET A 614 -104.35 -31.10 0.93
C MET A 614 -103.36 -30.34 1.82
N LYS A 615 -103.27 -30.67 3.12
CA LYS A 615 -102.29 -30.07 4.03
C LYS A 615 -100.84 -30.40 3.65
N TYR A 616 -100.57 -31.63 3.18
CA TYR A 616 -99.25 -32.01 2.66
C TYR A 616 -98.89 -31.22 1.38
N HIS A 617 -99.85 -31.08 0.46
CA HIS A 617 -99.68 -30.35 -0.80
C HIS A 617 -99.46 -28.83 -0.58
N GLN A 618 -100.09 -28.24 0.44
CA GLN A 618 -99.75 -26.89 0.92
C GLN A 618 -98.31 -26.79 1.47
N GLY A 619 -97.79 -27.87 2.07
CA GLY A 619 -96.38 -27.97 2.47
C GLY A 619 -95.43 -27.82 1.27
N ILE A 620 -95.70 -28.54 0.17
CA ILE A 620 -94.95 -28.42 -1.08
C ILE A 620 -94.97 -26.97 -1.61
N MET A 621 -96.11 -26.29 -1.53
CA MET A 621 -96.20 -24.86 -1.92
C MET A 621 -95.34 -23.95 -1.03
N SER A 622 -95.17 -24.27 0.26
CA SER A 622 -94.25 -23.55 1.13
C SER A 622 -92.79 -23.73 0.67
N GLU A 623 -92.37 -24.94 0.29
CA GLU A 623 -91.02 -25.19 -0.23
C GLU A 623 -90.76 -24.48 -1.58
N ILE A 624 -91.74 -24.48 -2.48
CA ILE A 624 -91.69 -23.74 -3.75
C ILE A 624 -91.49 -22.24 -3.49
N ASN A 625 -92.27 -21.66 -2.58
CA ASN A 625 -92.14 -20.24 -2.23
C ASN A 625 -90.79 -19.93 -1.56
N GLN A 626 -90.30 -20.78 -0.65
CA GLN A 626 -88.99 -20.62 -0.01
C GLN A 626 -87.81 -20.69 -1.00
N ARG A 627 -87.95 -21.44 -2.11
CA ARG A 627 -86.95 -21.46 -3.20
C ARG A 627 -87.13 -20.35 -4.25
N GLY A 628 -88.24 -19.60 -4.20
CA GLY A 628 -88.53 -18.45 -5.07
C GLY A 628 -87.32 -17.53 -5.35
N PRO A 629 -86.58 -17.06 -4.31
CA PRO A 629 -85.42 -16.18 -4.50
C PRO A 629 -84.30 -16.80 -5.37
N LYS A 630 -84.04 -18.11 -5.24
CA LYS A 630 -82.99 -18.79 -6.03
C LYS A 630 -83.36 -18.92 -7.51
N PHE A 631 -84.66 -18.99 -7.82
CA PHE A 631 -85.11 -18.90 -9.22
C PHE A 631 -84.89 -17.49 -9.77
N SER A 632 -85.23 -16.44 -9.00
CA SER A 632 -84.97 -15.06 -9.41
C SER A 632 -83.48 -14.77 -9.61
N GLU A 633 -82.63 -15.21 -8.68
CA GLU A 633 -81.16 -15.10 -8.74
C GLU A 633 -80.59 -15.80 -9.99
N CYS A 634 -81.01 -17.04 -10.26
CA CYS A 634 -80.61 -17.78 -11.45
C CYS A 634 -81.11 -17.10 -12.73
N GLU A 635 -82.34 -16.59 -12.74
CA GLU A 635 -82.89 -15.87 -13.88
C GLU A 635 -82.20 -14.53 -14.14
N GLU A 636 -81.81 -13.81 -13.09
CA GLU A 636 -81.10 -12.53 -13.17
C GLU A 636 -79.66 -12.73 -13.64
N HIS A 637 -78.91 -13.67 -13.06
CA HIS A 637 -77.55 -14.00 -13.50
C HIS A 637 -77.53 -14.50 -14.96
N GLY A 638 -78.52 -15.30 -15.37
CA GLY A 638 -78.72 -15.68 -16.76
C GLY A 638 -79.05 -14.49 -17.69
N LYS A 639 -79.91 -13.56 -17.26
CA LYS A 639 -80.20 -12.32 -18.01
C LYS A 639 -78.98 -11.41 -18.12
N ALA A 640 -78.17 -11.30 -17.06
CA ALA A 640 -76.94 -10.50 -17.04
C ALA A 640 -75.88 -11.01 -18.02
N LEU A 641 -75.69 -12.33 -18.11
CA LEU A 641 -74.80 -12.96 -19.10
C LEU A 641 -75.26 -12.69 -20.55
N LEU A 642 -76.57 -12.72 -20.81
CA LEU A 642 -77.14 -12.38 -22.11
C LEU A 642 -77.00 -10.89 -22.45
N ALA A 643 -77.20 -9.99 -21.48
CA ALA A 643 -77.00 -8.55 -21.65
C ALA A 643 -75.53 -8.20 -21.95
N ARG A 644 -74.58 -8.91 -21.32
CA ARG A 644 -73.14 -8.84 -21.60
C ARG A 644 -72.74 -9.48 -22.95
N LYS A 645 -73.68 -10.09 -23.69
CA LYS A 645 -73.45 -10.81 -24.96
C LYS A 645 -72.40 -11.92 -24.84
N HIS A 646 -72.43 -12.69 -23.74
CA HIS A 646 -71.52 -13.82 -23.51
C HIS A 646 -71.48 -14.75 -24.75
N LYS A 647 -70.31 -15.29 -25.10
CA LYS A 647 -70.10 -16.10 -26.31
C LYS A 647 -71.16 -17.21 -26.49
N ASP A 648 -71.47 -17.90 -25.40
CA ASP A 648 -72.42 -19.01 -25.38
C ASP A 648 -73.86 -18.57 -25.09
N SER A 649 -74.25 -17.34 -25.48
CA SER A 649 -75.60 -16.77 -25.27
C SER A 649 -76.73 -17.68 -25.78
N VAL A 650 -76.50 -18.47 -26.84
CA VAL A 650 -77.48 -19.44 -27.34
C VAL A 650 -77.72 -20.55 -26.30
N GLU A 651 -76.66 -21.15 -25.77
CA GLU A 651 -76.74 -22.21 -24.75
C GLU A 651 -77.32 -21.66 -23.42
N ILE A 652 -76.90 -20.45 -23.03
CA ILE A 652 -77.40 -19.75 -21.85
C ILE A 652 -78.90 -19.45 -21.97
N SER A 653 -79.36 -18.99 -23.14
CA SER A 653 -80.78 -18.74 -23.44
C SER A 653 -81.60 -20.04 -23.40
N ILE A 654 -81.08 -21.13 -23.97
CA ILE A 654 -81.70 -22.47 -23.89
C ILE A 654 -81.80 -22.93 -22.43
N LYS A 655 -80.74 -22.82 -21.63
CA LYS A 655 -80.76 -23.20 -20.20
C LYS A 655 -81.71 -22.34 -19.36
N LEU A 656 -81.79 -21.05 -19.66
CA LEU A 656 -82.72 -20.11 -19.03
C LEU A 656 -84.19 -20.39 -19.41
N SER A 657 -84.46 -20.78 -20.65
CA SER A 657 -85.81 -21.21 -21.06
C SER A 657 -86.21 -22.55 -20.45
N GLN A 658 -85.29 -23.53 -20.40
CA GLN A 658 -85.50 -24.82 -19.73
C GLN A 658 -85.87 -24.66 -18.26
N GLN A 659 -85.16 -23.80 -17.52
CA GLN A 659 -85.48 -23.52 -16.11
C GLN A 659 -86.86 -22.86 -15.96
N ARG A 660 -87.23 -21.89 -16.79
CA ARG A 660 -88.56 -21.25 -16.72
C ARG A 660 -89.68 -22.22 -17.06
N GLU A 661 -89.51 -23.08 -18.07
CA GLU A 661 -90.57 -23.99 -18.50
C GLU A 661 -90.79 -25.11 -17.47
N LYS A 662 -89.71 -25.71 -16.94
CA LYS A 662 -89.81 -26.68 -15.84
C LYS A 662 -90.41 -26.07 -14.56
N ARG A 663 -90.17 -24.78 -14.32
CA ARG A 663 -90.81 -24.01 -13.22
C ARG A 663 -92.32 -23.84 -13.44
N LYS A 664 -92.78 -23.57 -14.67
CA LYS A 664 -94.21 -23.57 -15.00
C LYS A 664 -94.82 -24.96 -14.86
N GLU A 665 -94.17 -26.00 -15.39
CA GLU A 665 -94.62 -27.38 -15.32
C GLU A 665 -94.88 -27.79 -13.86
N MET A 666 -93.93 -27.50 -12.96
CA MET A 666 -94.08 -27.75 -11.53
C MET A 666 -95.26 -26.99 -10.90
N MET A 667 -95.49 -25.73 -11.30
CA MET A 667 -96.65 -24.96 -10.82
C MET A 667 -97.97 -25.53 -11.34
N ILE A 668 -98.08 -25.85 -12.62
CA ILE A 668 -99.29 -26.42 -13.23
C ILE A 668 -99.61 -27.78 -12.60
N LYS A 669 -98.61 -28.65 -12.43
CA LYS A 669 -98.77 -29.94 -11.72
C LYS A 669 -99.26 -29.75 -10.28
N TRP A 670 -98.82 -28.69 -9.61
CA TRP A 670 -99.29 -28.33 -8.28
C TRP A 670 -100.75 -27.84 -8.31
N GLU A 671 -101.11 -26.95 -9.23
CA GLU A 671 -102.45 -26.40 -9.40
C GLU A 671 -103.47 -27.49 -9.79
N ASP A 672 -103.18 -28.31 -10.80
CA ASP A 672 -103.98 -29.47 -11.23
C ASP A 672 -104.29 -30.41 -10.06
N ARG A 673 -103.26 -30.78 -9.29
CA ARG A 673 -103.41 -31.68 -8.13
C ARG A 673 -104.20 -31.03 -6.99
N TRP A 674 -104.08 -29.71 -6.81
CA TRP A 674 -104.79 -28.97 -5.78
C TRP A 674 -106.29 -28.87 -6.08
N ASP A 675 -106.66 -28.56 -7.32
CA ASP A 675 -108.06 -28.50 -7.75
C ASP A 675 -108.68 -29.90 -7.86
N TRP A 676 -107.92 -30.93 -8.24
CA TRP A 676 -108.36 -32.32 -8.14
C TRP A 676 -108.63 -32.75 -6.69
N LEU A 677 -107.79 -32.34 -5.73
CA LEU A 677 -108.03 -32.61 -4.30
C LEU A 677 -109.26 -31.85 -3.77
N ARG A 678 -109.52 -30.61 -4.21
CA ARG A 678 -110.75 -29.86 -3.89
C ARG A 678 -112.00 -30.57 -4.41
N LEU A 679 -112.02 -30.93 -5.70
CA LEU A 679 -113.11 -31.68 -6.34
C LEU A 679 -113.39 -32.99 -5.59
N LEU A 680 -112.33 -33.71 -5.21
CA LEU A 680 -112.46 -34.97 -4.48
C LEU A 680 -112.87 -34.78 -3.01
N LEU A 681 -112.55 -33.63 -2.39
CA LEU A 681 -113.06 -33.27 -1.06
C LEU A 681 -114.58 -33.09 -1.11
N GLU A 682 -115.09 -32.33 -2.09
CA GLU A 682 -116.54 -32.12 -2.27
C GLU A 682 -117.27 -33.45 -2.51
N VAL A 683 -116.75 -34.31 -3.39
CA VAL A 683 -117.31 -35.65 -3.65
C VAL A 683 -117.28 -36.54 -2.41
N CYS A 684 -116.20 -36.53 -1.61
CA CYS A 684 -116.14 -37.30 -0.37
C CYS A 684 -117.06 -36.75 0.73
N GLN A 685 -117.25 -35.43 0.79
CA GLN A 685 -118.21 -34.80 1.71
C GLN A 685 -119.65 -35.13 1.31
N PHE A 686 -119.99 -35.02 0.02
CA PHE A 686 -121.28 -35.43 -0.52
C PHE A 686 -121.58 -36.91 -0.23
N ALA A 687 -120.65 -37.82 -0.53
CA ALA A 687 -120.84 -39.26 -0.29
C ALA A 687 -121.04 -39.59 1.21
N ARG A 688 -120.29 -38.93 2.10
CA ARG A 688 -120.49 -39.03 3.56
C ARG A 688 -121.88 -38.53 3.97
N ASP A 689 -122.26 -37.36 3.51
CA ASP A 689 -123.49 -36.69 3.95
C ASP A 689 -124.74 -37.36 3.34
N ALA A 690 -124.63 -37.91 2.13
CA ALA A 690 -125.62 -38.78 1.50
C ALA A 690 -125.82 -40.08 2.29
N SER A 691 -124.74 -40.77 2.68
CA SER A 691 -124.85 -42.00 3.49
C SER A 691 -125.41 -41.72 4.90
N VAL A 692 -125.11 -40.56 5.48
CA VAL A 692 -125.72 -40.07 6.73
C VAL A 692 -127.21 -39.78 6.57
N ALA A 693 -127.67 -39.32 5.39
CA ALA A 693 -129.08 -39.11 5.09
C ALA A 693 -129.84 -40.41 4.75
N GLU A 694 -129.23 -41.30 3.97
CA GLU A 694 -129.74 -42.65 3.65
C GLU A 694 -129.96 -43.47 4.93
N SER A 695 -128.95 -43.55 5.79
CA SER A 695 -129.04 -44.27 7.06
C SER A 695 -130.07 -43.66 8.02
N TRP A 696 -130.34 -42.36 7.94
CA TRP A 696 -131.44 -41.73 8.66
C TRP A 696 -132.81 -42.10 8.07
N LEU A 697 -132.99 -42.09 6.73
CA LEU A 697 -134.22 -42.51 6.06
C LEU A 697 -134.58 -43.96 6.39
N VAL A 698 -133.62 -44.88 6.25
CA VAL A 698 -133.77 -46.31 6.58
C VAL A 698 -134.12 -46.51 8.06
N ALA A 699 -133.65 -45.65 8.96
CA ALA A 699 -134.05 -45.70 10.37
C ALA A 699 -135.49 -45.22 10.63
N GLN A 700 -136.09 -44.41 9.74
CA GLN A 700 -137.49 -43.98 9.83
C GLN A 700 -138.47 -44.89 9.08
N GLU A 701 -138.03 -45.62 8.05
CA GLU A 701 -138.89 -46.48 7.22
C GLU A 701 -139.76 -47.47 8.03
N PRO A 702 -139.26 -48.18 9.06
CA PRO A 702 -140.08 -49.08 9.89
C PRO A 702 -141.16 -48.35 10.71
N TYR A 703 -140.98 -47.06 10.99
CA TYR A 703 -141.97 -46.25 11.69
C TYR A 703 -143.08 -45.80 10.72
N VAL A 704 -142.71 -45.30 9.53
CA VAL A 704 -143.67 -44.83 8.50
C VAL A 704 -144.48 -45.98 7.90
N ALA A 705 -143.90 -47.19 7.79
CA ALA A 705 -144.60 -48.37 7.29
C ALA A 705 -145.65 -48.96 8.26
N SER A 706 -145.71 -48.49 9.51
CA SER A 706 -146.65 -48.99 10.51
C SER A 706 -148.10 -48.62 10.17
N LYS A 707 -148.98 -49.62 10.17
CA LYS A 707 -150.44 -49.44 10.00
C LYS A 707 -151.20 -49.52 11.34
N ASP A 708 -150.48 -49.44 12.46
CA ASP A 708 -151.11 -49.38 13.78
C ASP A 708 -151.74 -48.00 14.01
N LEU A 709 -153.06 -48.01 14.20
CA LEU A 709 -153.88 -46.83 14.47
C LEU A 709 -154.21 -46.66 15.96
N GLY A 710 -153.76 -47.59 16.82
CA GLY A 710 -154.14 -47.67 18.23
C GLY A 710 -155.55 -48.25 18.44
N GLN A 711 -155.79 -48.87 19.59
CA GLN A 711 -157.12 -49.37 19.98
C GLN A 711 -157.77 -48.53 21.09
N THR A 712 -156.99 -47.64 21.70
CA THR A 712 -157.41 -46.72 22.76
C THR A 712 -157.00 -45.28 22.45
N VAL A 713 -157.74 -44.29 22.98
CA VAL A 713 -157.43 -42.86 22.81
C VAL A 713 -156.01 -42.52 23.33
N ASP A 714 -155.60 -43.21 24.40
CA ASP A 714 -154.28 -43.11 25.02
C ASP A 714 -153.13 -43.61 24.13
N GLU A 715 -153.41 -44.58 23.24
CA GLU A 715 -152.45 -45.04 22.22
C GLU A 715 -152.46 -44.09 21.02
N VAL A 716 -153.65 -43.68 20.56
CA VAL A 716 -153.81 -42.69 19.47
C VAL A 716 -153.03 -41.42 19.80
N GLU A 717 -153.19 -40.84 21.00
CA GLU A 717 -152.42 -39.64 21.40
C GLU A 717 -150.90 -39.87 21.42
N LYS A 718 -150.44 -41.05 21.83
CA LYS A 718 -149.00 -41.38 21.85
C LYS A 718 -148.46 -41.57 20.43
N LEU A 719 -149.24 -42.17 19.53
CA LEU A 719 -148.92 -42.27 18.10
C LEU A 719 -148.90 -40.88 17.45
N LEU A 720 -149.86 -40.00 17.77
CA LEU A 720 -149.96 -38.64 17.23
C LEU A 720 -148.80 -37.75 17.72
N LYS A 721 -148.45 -37.80 19.01
CA LYS A 721 -147.26 -37.12 19.57
C LYS A 721 -145.95 -37.68 19.00
N ARG A 722 -145.90 -38.98 18.67
CA ARG A 722 -144.76 -39.59 17.95
C ARG A 722 -144.71 -39.14 16.49
N HIS A 723 -145.86 -38.90 15.85
CA HIS A 723 -145.94 -38.37 14.50
C HIS A 723 -145.50 -36.90 14.45
N GLU A 724 -145.97 -36.04 15.36
CA GLU A 724 -145.46 -34.68 15.50
C GLU A 724 -143.94 -34.64 15.73
N ALA A 725 -143.41 -35.58 16.52
CA ALA A 725 -141.97 -35.68 16.75
C ALA A 725 -141.21 -36.14 15.50
N PHE A 726 -141.80 -37.03 14.70
CA PHE A 726 -141.28 -37.41 13.38
C PHE A 726 -141.33 -36.23 12.39
N GLU A 727 -142.46 -35.53 12.25
CA GLU A 727 -142.63 -34.33 11.41
C GLU A 727 -141.61 -33.24 11.75
N LYS A 728 -141.43 -32.94 13.04
CA LYS A 728 -140.41 -32.00 13.52
C LYS A 728 -138.99 -32.48 13.16
N SER A 729 -138.74 -33.78 13.17
CA SER A 729 -137.46 -34.33 12.72
C SER A 729 -137.29 -34.26 11.19
N THR A 730 -138.31 -34.55 10.39
CA THR A 730 -138.27 -34.44 8.92
C THR A 730 -137.98 -33.00 8.50
N ALA A 731 -138.66 -32.01 9.10
CA ALA A 731 -138.40 -30.60 8.86
C ALA A 731 -136.94 -30.20 9.18
N THR A 732 -136.32 -30.73 10.24
CA THR A 732 -134.89 -30.48 10.53
C THR A 732 -133.91 -31.19 9.61
N TRP A 733 -134.37 -32.13 8.78
CA TRP A 733 -133.57 -32.78 7.74
C TRP A 733 -133.85 -32.27 6.32
N GLU A 734 -134.92 -31.49 6.11
CA GLU A 734 -135.26 -30.87 4.82
C GLU A 734 -134.07 -30.05 4.26
N GLU A 735 -133.45 -29.20 5.09
CA GLU A 735 -132.23 -28.45 4.70
C GLU A 735 -131.03 -29.34 4.31
N ARG A 736 -130.97 -30.57 4.83
CA ARG A 736 -129.92 -31.55 4.50
C ARG A 736 -130.22 -32.26 3.19
N PHE A 737 -131.48 -32.60 2.91
CA PHE A 737 -131.88 -33.12 1.60
C PHE A 737 -131.68 -32.05 0.51
N SER A 738 -132.08 -30.80 0.74
CA SER A 738 -131.75 -29.68 -0.16
C SER A 738 -130.29 -29.21 -0.13
N ALA A 739 -129.42 -29.88 0.63
CA ALA A 739 -127.97 -29.84 0.45
C ALA A 739 -127.46 -30.94 -0.50
N LEU A 740 -128.13 -32.08 -0.56
CA LEU A 740 -127.85 -33.18 -1.49
C LEU A 740 -128.51 -32.99 -2.87
N GLU A 741 -129.59 -32.20 -2.97
CA GLU A 741 -130.18 -31.75 -4.25
C GLU A 741 -129.31 -30.72 -4.99
N ARG A 742 -128.29 -30.16 -4.32
CA ARG A 742 -127.33 -29.24 -4.94
C ARG A 742 -126.22 -30.03 -5.62
N LEU A 743 -126.28 -30.07 -6.95
CA LEU A 743 -125.26 -30.66 -7.83
C LEU A 743 -123.84 -30.29 -7.39
N THR A 744 -123.00 -31.30 -7.20
CA THR A 744 -121.56 -31.17 -6.93
C THR A 744 -120.83 -30.50 -8.11
N THR A 745 -119.62 -29.98 -7.89
CA THR A 745 -118.82 -29.44 -9.01
C THR A 745 -118.50 -30.51 -10.06
N LEU A 746 -118.42 -31.79 -9.68
CA LEU A 746 -118.30 -32.92 -10.62
C LEU A 746 -119.52 -33.02 -11.55
N GLU A 747 -120.72 -33.05 -10.99
CA GLU A 747 -121.97 -33.13 -11.77
C GLU A 747 -122.20 -31.86 -12.61
N LEU A 748 -121.84 -30.68 -12.12
CA LEU A 748 -121.89 -29.44 -12.89
C LEU A 748 -120.92 -29.44 -14.08
N LEU A 749 -119.75 -30.07 -13.95
CA LEU A 749 -118.80 -30.27 -15.05
C LEU A 749 -119.29 -31.32 -16.04
N GLU A 750 -119.84 -32.44 -15.56
CA GLU A 750 -120.41 -33.50 -16.40
C GLU A 750 -121.66 -33.02 -17.16
N LEU A 751 -122.52 -32.22 -16.53
CA LEU A 751 -123.71 -31.64 -17.15
C LEU A 751 -123.34 -30.52 -18.13
N ARG A 752 -122.28 -29.74 -17.88
CA ARG A 752 -121.67 -28.86 -18.90
C ARG A 752 -121.09 -29.63 -20.07
N LYS A 753 -120.41 -30.75 -19.81
CA LYS A 753 -119.85 -31.63 -20.86
C LYS A 753 -120.97 -32.22 -21.72
N GLN A 754 -122.03 -32.74 -21.11
CA GLN A 754 -123.22 -33.20 -21.83
C GLN A 754 -123.91 -32.07 -22.61
N GLN A 755 -123.97 -30.84 -22.08
CA GLN A 755 -124.46 -29.68 -22.83
C GLN A 755 -123.55 -29.34 -24.03
N GLN A 756 -122.23 -29.45 -23.90
CA GLN A 756 -121.28 -29.22 -25.00
C GLN A 756 -121.34 -30.33 -26.06
N GLU A 757 -121.40 -31.60 -25.65
CA GLU A 757 -121.57 -32.76 -26.54
C GLU A 757 -122.92 -32.70 -27.27
N MET A 758 -124.01 -32.34 -26.57
CA MET A 758 -125.33 -32.17 -27.18
C MET A 758 -125.41 -30.92 -28.07
N GLN A 759 -124.69 -29.83 -27.76
CA GLN A 759 -124.54 -28.69 -28.67
C GLN A 759 -123.77 -29.08 -29.94
N GLN A 760 -122.69 -29.87 -29.81
CA GLN A 760 -121.93 -30.40 -30.94
C GLN A 760 -122.83 -31.25 -31.85
N ILE A 761 -123.56 -32.23 -31.28
CA ILE A 761 -124.51 -33.07 -32.01
C ILE A 761 -125.58 -32.22 -32.72
N VAL A 762 -126.15 -31.20 -32.05
CA VAL A 762 -127.14 -30.30 -32.68
C VAL A 762 -126.52 -29.49 -33.83
N THR A 763 -125.27 -29.04 -33.73
CA THR A 763 -124.59 -28.41 -34.89
C THR A 763 -124.30 -29.39 -36.03
N GLU A 764 -123.97 -30.65 -35.72
CA GLU A 764 -123.74 -31.69 -36.75
C GLU A 764 -125.05 -32.10 -37.45
N GLU A 765 -126.16 -32.23 -36.72
CA GLU A 765 -127.48 -32.49 -37.31
C GLU A 765 -127.99 -31.30 -38.13
N GLN A 766 -127.80 -30.06 -37.67
CA GLN A 766 -128.14 -28.87 -38.46
C GLN A 766 -127.32 -28.78 -39.75
N GLN A 767 -126.03 -29.18 -39.72
CA GLN A 767 -125.21 -29.28 -40.93
C GLN A 767 -125.70 -30.41 -41.87
N ARG A 768 -126.10 -31.58 -41.32
CA ARG A 768 -126.72 -32.66 -42.11
C ARG A 768 -128.00 -32.23 -42.80
N SER A 769 -128.97 -31.63 -42.09
CA SER A 769 -130.24 -31.20 -42.70
C SER A 769 -130.05 -30.10 -43.76
N GLN A 770 -129.04 -29.22 -43.62
CA GLN A 770 -128.68 -28.27 -44.67
C GLN A 770 -128.04 -28.94 -45.90
N MET A 771 -127.31 -30.05 -45.73
CA MET A 771 -126.82 -30.87 -46.84
C MET A 771 -127.94 -31.65 -47.54
N GLU A 772 -128.92 -32.15 -46.77
CA GLU A 772 -130.00 -33.00 -47.26
C GLU A 772 -131.06 -32.18 -48.00
N SER A 773 -131.44 -31.00 -47.48
CA SER A 773 -132.28 -30.01 -48.18
C SER A 773 -131.69 -29.52 -49.51
N ARG A 774 -130.39 -29.73 -49.75
CA ARG A 774 -129.70 -29.39 -51.01
C ARG A 774 -129.70 -30.52 -52.04
N ARG A 775 -130.23 -31.71 -51.71
CA ARG A 775 -130.22 -32.89 -52.60
C ARG A 775 -131.53 -33.18 -53.33
N GLU A 776 -132.64 -32.58 -52.91
CA GLU A 776 -133.97 -32.90 -53.48
C GLU A 776 -134.37 -32.03 -54.69
N ASP A 777 -133.71 -30.89 -54.94
CA ASP A 777 -134.12 -29.89 -55.96
C ASP A 777 -133.33 -29.97 -57.30
N THR A 778 -132.47 -30.98 -57.49
CA THR A 778 -131.76 -31.20 -58.77
C THR A 778 -131.89 -32.65 -59.24
N GLY A 779 -133.01 -32.94 -59.91
CA GLY A 779 -133.29 -34.28 -60.47
C GLY A 779 -132.41 -34.64 -61.67
N PHE A 780 -131.24 -35.20 -61.42
CA PHE A 780 -130.51 -36.03 -62.38
C PHE A 780 -129.78 -37.16 -61.64
N ALA A 781 -130.05 -38.41 -62.01
CA ALA A 781 -129.50 -39.59 -61.34
C ALA A 781 -128.68 -40.41 -62.33
N GLU A 782 -127.36 -40.20 -62.35
CA GLU A 782 -126.45 -41.03 -63.14
C GLU A 782 -125.08 -41.23 -62.45
N ASP A 783 -124.95 -42.41 -61.84
CA ASP A 783 -123.80 -43.32 -61.94
C ASP A 783 -122.44 -43.02 -61.26
N SER A 784 -121.62 -44.08 -61.21
CA SER A 784 -120.17 -44.13 -60.95
C SER A 784 -119.68 -43.81 -59.54
N SER A 785 -119.68 -44.86 -58.72
CA SER A 785 -118.82 -44.98 -57.53
C SER A 785 -117.32 -44.86 -57.89
N GLN A 786 -116.57 -43.99 -57.21
CA GLN A 786 -115.11 -44.08 -57.17
C GLN A 786 -114.49 -43.42 -55.91
N LEU A 787 -113.23 -43.76 -55.63
CA LEU A 787 -112.48 -43.45 -54.42
C LEU A 787 -111.99 -41.99 -54.37
N TYR A 788 -112.02 -41.35 -53.20
CA TYR A 788 -110.99 -40.45 -52.63
C TYR A 788 -111.08 -40.62 -51.10
N THR A 789 -110.09 -41.14 -50.35
CA THR A 789 -108.82 -40.55 -49.86
C THR A 789 -108.96 -39.23 -49.08
N ILE A 790 -108.19 -39.13 -47.98
CA ILE A 790 -108.00 -37.90 -47.20
C ILE A 790 -106.49 -37.70 -46.98
N GLU A 791 -105.92 -36.84 -47.80
CA GLU A 791 -104.81 -35.95 -47.43
C GLU A 791 -105.18 -34.58 -48.01
N GLU A 792 -105.08 -33.50 -47.23
CA GLU A 792 -104.36 -32.31 -47.70
C GLU A 792 -104.09 -31.32 -46.55
N GLN A 793 -103.02 -30.55 -46.73
CA GLN A 793 -102.69 -29.36 -45.95
C GLN A 793 -103.24 -28.13 -46.71
N THR A 794 -103.35 -26.96 -46.07
CA THR A 794 -103.64 -25.72 -46.83
C THR A 794 -102.91 -24.47 -46.32
N LEU A 795 -102.41 -23.73 -47.31
CA LEU A 795 -101.73 -22.43 -47.33
C LEU A 795 -102.05 -21.83 -48.73
N PRO A 796 -101.77 -20.54 -49.05
CA PRO A 796 -101.69 -19.34 -48.23
C PRO A 796 -102.37 -18.08 -48.86
N ALA A 797 -102.32 -16.94 -48.15
CA ALA A 797 -102.11 -15.53 -48.59
C ALA A 797 -102.74 -14.90 -49.87
N SER A 798 -103.39 -13.73 -49.71
CA SER A 798 -103.33 -12.47 -50.53
C SER A 798 -104.53 -11.53 -50.15
N GLY A 799 -104.55 -10.19 -50.28
CA GLY A 799 -103.52 -9.18 -50.61
C GLY A 799 -104.04 -7.92 -51.35
N ALA A 800 -104.60 -6.91 -50.65
CA ALA A 800 -105.00 -5.55 -51.13
C ALA A 800 -105.11 -4.54 -49.93
N VAL A 801 -105.02 -3.18 -49.98
CA VAL A 801 -105.04 -2.08 -50.99
C VAL A 801 -106.44 -1.46 -51.27
N VAL A 802 -106.76 -0.14 -51.13
CA VAL A 802 -106.12 1.04 -50.45
C VAL A 802 -107.12 2.24 -50.33
N GLU A 803 -106.78 3.33 -49.59
CA GLU A 803 -107.39 4.70 -49.52
C GLU A 803 -108.84 4.90 -48.97
N ALA A 804 -109.32 6.09 -48.53
CA ALA A 804 -108.74 7.23 -47.76
C ALA A 804 -109.78 8.34 -47.36
N SER A 805 -109.37 9.24 -46.43
CA SER A 805 -109.73 10.69 -46.29
C SER A 805 -110.83 11.21 -45.32
N SER A 806 -110.41 12.16 -44.45
CA SER A 806 -111.08 13.36 -43.83
C SER A 806 -112.48 13.29 -43.17
N GLY A 807 -112.77 14.02 -42.07
CA GLY A 807 -111.93 14.87 -41.20
C GLY A 807 -112.71 15.95 -40.40
N GLN A 808 -112.04 16.61 -39.41
CA GLN A 808 -112.42 17.87 -38.70
C GLN A 808 -113.69 17.89 -37.80
N LEU A 809 -113.89 18.84 -36.85
CA LEU A 809 -113.04 19.43 -35.78
C LEU A 809 -113.91 20.27 -34.79
N GLU A 810 -113.37 20.67 -33.61
CA GLU A 810 -113.88 21.68 -32.63
C GLU A 810 -115.24 21.41 -31.89
N GLY A 811 -115.51 21.96 -30.68
CA GLY A 811 -114.65 22.62 -29.67
C GLY A 811 -115.38 23.44 -28.57
N THR A 812 -114.85 23.44 -27.32
CA THR A 812 -115.12 24.41 -26.19
C THR A 812 -116.51 24.34 -25.47
N ALA A 813 -116.76 24.83 -24.23
CA ALA A 813 -115.97 25.46 -23.14
C ALA A 813 -116.68 25.42 -21.74
N GLY A 814 -115.93 25.62 -20.62
CA GLY A 814 -116.40 26.02 -19.27
C GLY A 814 -116.94 24.91 -18.32
N ASP A 815 -117.00 25.07 -16.98
CA ASP A 815 -116.42 26.05 -16.02
C ASP A 815 -116.48 25.51 -14.54
N SER A 816 -115.61 26.03 -13.64
CA SER A 816 -115.61 26.07 -12.14
C SER A 816 -116.36 25.01 -11.29
N THR A 817 -115.82 24.45 -10.19
CA THR A 817 -115.51 25.16 -8.91
C THR A 817 -114.70 24.27 -7.91
N MET A 818 -114.02 24.89 -6.92
CA MET A 818 -113.17 24.32 -5.83
C MET A 818 -114.01 24.06 -4.51
N PRO A 819 -113.52 23.63 -3.29
CA PRO A 819 -112.32 24.15 -2.59
C PRO A 819 -111.53 23.31 -1.51
N MET A 820 -110.24 23.71 -1.31
CA MET A 820 -109.52 23.92 -0.01
C MET A 820 -109.14 22.73 0.92
N LEU A 821 -108.03 22.72 1.71
CA LEU A 821 -106.90 23.64 2.06
C LEU A 821 -105.56 22.83 2.02
N SER A 822 -104.42 23.35 1.52
CA SER A 822 -103.29 24.04 2.21
C SER A 822 -102.55 23.24 3.32
N GLU A 823 -101.23 23.35 3.54
CA GLU A 823 -100.25 24.38 3.13
C GLU A 823 -98.78 23.87 3.08
N MET A 824 -98.02 24.25 2.03
CA MET A 824 -96.60 24.72 1.93
C MET A 824 -95.44 24.09 2.77
N GLN A 825 -94.15 24.16 2.39
CA GLN A 825 -93.43 25.17 1.58
C GLN A 825 -92.16 24.64 0.88
N GLU A 826 -91.74 25.26 -0.23
CA GLU A 826 -90.47 25.06 -0.97
C GLU A 826 -89.33 25.94 -0.34
N ALA A 827 -88.06 26.04 -0.75
CA ALA A 827 -87.23 25.58 -1.88
C ALA A 827 -85.73 25.58 -1.40
N GLY A 828 -84.65 25.41 -2.19
CA GLY A 828 -84.49 25.10 -3.62
C GLY A 828 -83.11 25.49 -4.20
N LEU A 829 -82.39 24.50 -4.76
CA LEU A 829 -81.51 24.57 -5.95
C LEU A 829 -80.13 25.30 -5.99
N GLN A 830 -79.22 24.62 -6.71
CA GLN A 830 -78.17 25.11 -7.66
C GLN A 830 -76.72 25.50 -7.22
N GLU A 831 -75.80 24.64 -7.70
CA GLU A 831 -74.66 24.92 -8.60
C GLU A 831 -73.22 25.33 -8.14
N ALA A 832 -72.28 24.55 -8.69
CA ALA A 832 -71.05 24.97 -9.42
C ALA A 832 -69.72 25.34 -8.70
N SER A 833 -68.77 24.38 -8.83
CA SER A 833 -67.45 24.56 -9.49
C SER A 833 -66.22 25.14 -8.75
N SER A 834 -65.24 24.24 -8.55
CA SER A 834 -63.80 24.38 -8.93
C SER A 834 -62.75 25.13 -8.09
N LEU A 835 -61.60 24.43 -7.90
CA LEU A 835 -60.21 24.88 -7.67
C LEU A 835 -59.91 25.65 -6.34
N GLU A 836 -58.73 25.52 -5.68
CA GLU A 836 -57.55 24.63 -5.87
C GLU A 836 -56.71 24.46 -4.57
N LEU A 837 -55.84 23.43 -4.52
CA LEU A 837 -54.58 23.18 -3.74
C LEU A 837 -54.33 23.91 -2.37
N LEU A 838 -53.82 23.27 -1.30
CA LEU A 838 -52.64 22.36 -1.20
C LEU A 838 -52.72 21.34 -0.02
N ASP A 839 -52.06 20.19 -0.19
CA ASP A 839 -51.35 19.29 0.78
C ASP A 839 -51.90 18.96 2.20
N ALA A 840 -51.74 17.75 2.79
CA ALA A 840 -51.06 16.51 2.37
C ALA A 840 -51.52 15.24 3.19
N SER A 841 -51.36 14.04 2.58
CA SER A 841 -50.84 12.73 3.07
C SER A 841 -51.00 12.23 4.54
N VAL A 842 -51.02 10.93 4.95
CA VAL A 842 -51.05 9.53 4.41
C VAL A 842 -51.08 8.58 5.66
N SER A 843 -51.57 7.32 5.74
CA SER A 843 -52.56 6.47 5.04
C SER A 843 -52.84 5.20 5.91
N GLY A 844 -53.60 4.20 5.42
CA GLY A 844 -53.90 2.90 6.10
C GLY A 844 -52.78 1.84 6.03
N GLN A 845 -52.74 0.73 6.80
CA GLN A 845 -53.79 -0.23 7.24
C GLN A 845 -54.41 -1.07 6.09
N THR A 846 -54.76 -2.37 6.18
CA THR A 846 -54.64 -3.47 7.20
C THR A 846 -55.20 -4.80 6.62
N LEU A 847 -54.78 -5.98 7.15
CA LEU A 847 -55.60 -7.23 7.32
C LEU A 847 -56.19 -7.90 6.02
N ARG A 848 -56.85 -9.08 6.00
CA ARG A 848 -56.70 -10.44 6.63
C ARG A 848 -57.73 -11.41 5.99
N GLU A 849 -57.53 -12.74 6.05
CA GLU A 849 -58.52 -13.82 5.72
C GLU A 849 -59.03 -13.87 4.24
N GLY A 850 -59.64 -14.95 3.70
CA GLY A 850 -59.78 -16.35 4.14
C GLY A 850 -60.80 -17.18 3.31
N GLU A 851 -60.54 -18.49 3.08
CA GLU A 851 -61.52 -19.57 2.72
C GLU A 851 -62.22 -19.52 1.30
N ILE A 852 -62.77 -20.58 0.65
CA ILE A 852 -62.82 -22.06 0.85
C ILE A 852 -63.18 -22.86 -0.46
N ARG A 853 -62.72 -24.14 -0.58
CA ARG A 853 -63.19 -25.29 -1.44
C ARG A 853 -63.37 -25.12 -2.98
N ALA A 854 -63.45 -26.16 -3.83
CA ALA A 854 -62.94 -27.56 -3.91
C ALA A 854 -63.11 -28.02 -5.39
N THR A 855 -62.39 -29.00 -5.99
CA THR A 855 -62.38 -30.48 -5.83
C THR A 855 -61.41 -31.07 -6.92
N THR A 856 -60.89 -32.31 -7.01
CA THR A 856 -60.99 -33.61 -6.25
C THR A 856 -59.82 -34.55 -6.62
N LEU A 857 -59.33 -35.38 -5.66
CA LEU A 857 -58.74 -36.75 -5.81
C LEU A 857 -57.43 -36.97 -6.64
N PRO A 858 -56.66 -38.07 -6.40
CA PRO A 858 -56.16 -38.51 -5.09
C PRO A 858 -54.66 -38.93 -5.11
N ALA A 859 -53.95 -38.78 -3.99
CA ALA A 859 -52.63 -39.41 -3.78
C ALA A 859 -52.40 -39.78 -2.31
N GLU A 860 -51.79 -40.94 -2.06
CA GLU A 860 -51.47 -41.48 -0.74
C GLU A 860 -50.17 -40.88 -0.13
N PRO A 861 -49.92 -41.03 1.19
CA PRO A 861 -49.07 -40.10 1.92
C PRO A 861 -47.57 -40.26 1.63
N LEU A 862 -46.94 -39.18 1.15
CA LEU A 862 -45.49 -39.05 1.12
C LEU A 862 -44.93 -38.91 2.54
N SER A 863 -44.39 -40.03 3.01
CA SER A 863 -43.58 -40.22 4.23
C SER A 863 -42.92 -38.96 4.79
N ALA A 864 -43.23 -38.64 6.04
CA ALA A 864 -42.56 -37.59 6.79
C ALA A 864 -41.08 -37.96 7.01
N LYS A 865 -40.18 -37.44 6.17
CA LYS A 865 -38.72 -37.54 6.36
C LYS A 865 -38.36 -37.00 7.74
N ALA A 866 -37.90 -37.89 8.63
CA ALA A 866 -37.56 -37.55 10.00
C ALA A 866 -36.54 -36.40 10.06
N VAL A 867 -36.78 -35.44 10.96
CA VAL A 867 -35.80 -34.40 11.30
C VAL A 867 -34.58 -35.09 11.93
N LEU A 868 -33.39 -34.85 11.37
CA LEU A 868 -32.15 -35.43 11.88
C LEU A 868 -31.66 -34.66 13.10
N GLN A 869 -31.70 -33.32 13.04
CA GLN A 869 -31.36 -32.46 14.15
C GLN A 869 -31.96 -31.06 13.96
N GLU A 870 -32.46 -30.48 15.03
CA GLU A 870 -32.88 -29.06 15.10
C GLU A 870 -32.30 -28.33 16.33
N GLY A 871 -32.29 -26.99 16.28
CA GLY A 871 -31.83 -26.11 17.36
C GLY A 871 -31.57 -24.66 16.90
N MET A 872 -31.30 -23.74 17.84
CA MET A 872 -30.96 -22.34 17.49
C MET A 872 -29.48 -22.13 17.15
N LEU A 873 -29.23 -21.20 16.22
CA LEU A 873 -27.93 -20.75 15.73
C LEU A 873 -27.89 -19.23 15.60
N GLY A 874 -26.79 -18.61 16.00
CA GLY A 874 -26.51 -17.21 15.68
C GLY A 874 -25.97 -17.07 14.25
N ARG A 875 -26.68 -16.34 13.39
CA ARG A 875 -26.23 -15.91 12.06
C ARG A 875 -25.86 -14.44 12.12
N LYS A 876 -24.61 -14.10 11.82
CA LYS A 876 -24.22 -12.73 11.46
C LYS A 876 -24.48 -12.54 9.98
N HIS A 877 -25.11 -11.43 9.61
CA HIS A 877 -25.17 -10.99 8.22
C HIS A 877 -23.97 -10.04 8.02
N ASP A 878 -23.11 -10.32 7.04
CA ASP A 878 -21.93 -9.51 6.71
C ASP A 878 -21.91 -9.04 5.25
N LEU A 879 -22.62 -9.74 4.37
CA LEU A 879 -22.74 -9.47 2.94
C LEU A 879 -24.20 -9.60 2.52
N GLU A 880 -24.67 -8.63 1.74
CA GLU A 880 -25.92 -8.69 0.98
C GLU A 880 -25.69 -9.39 -0.38
N ALA A 881 -26.76 -9.64 -1.13
CA ALA A 881 -26.65 -10.13 -2.51
C ALA A 881 -25.82 -9.15 -3.37
N ALA A 882 -25.13 -9.68 -4.39
CA ALA A 882 -24.11 -8.96 -5.17
C ALA A 882 -22.90 -8.45 -4.34
N GLY A 883 -22.61 -9.05 -3.18
CA GLY A 883 -21.31 -8.93 -2.50
C GLY A 883 -21.04 -7.61 -1.77
N LYS A 884 -22.02 -6.70 -1.71
CA LYS A 884 -21.91 -5.48 -0.89
C LYS A 884 -21.93 -5.84 0.60
N LYS A 885 -21.06 -5.20 1.39
CA LYS A 885 -21.03 -5.38 2.86
C LYS A 885 -22.31 -4.84 3.46
N THR A 886 -23.08 -5.68 4.15
CA THR A 886 -24.42 -5.29 4.61
C THR A 886 -24.41 -4.08 5.53
N SER A 887 -25.48 -3.31 5.45
CA SER A 887 -25.77 -2.17 6.31
C SER A 887 -25.99 -2.57 7.78
N ASN A 888 -26.60 -3.74 8.05
CA ASN A 888 -26.94 -4.18 9.41
C ASN A 888 -26.22 -5.47 9.81
N ARG A 889 -25.09 -5.31 10.51
CA ARG A 889 -24.17 -6.42 10.87
C ARG A 889 -24.45 -7.05 12.24
N SER A 890 -25.68 -6.93 12.73
CA SER A 890 -26.12 -7.54 14.00
C SER A 890 -26.18 -9.07 13.92
N TRP A 891 -25.90 -9.75 15.03
CA TRP A 891 -26.13 -11.19 15.16
C TRP A 891 -27.61 -11.49 15.36
N ASN A 892 -28.20 -12.28 14.46
CA ASN A 892 -29.59 -12.74 14.54
C ASN A 892 -29.61 -14.22 14.98
N ASN A 893 -30.31 -14.54 16.06
CA ASN A 893 -30.53 -15.93 16.47
C ASN A 893 -31.71 -16.52 15.67
N LEU A 894 -31.44 -17.55 14.88
CA LEU A 894 -32.38 -18.23 13.99
C LEU A 894 -32.53 -19.69 14.41
N TYR A 895 -33.62 -20.36 14.00
CA TYR A 895 -33.88 -21.76 14.28
C TYR A 895 -33.60 -22.62 13.04
N CYS A 896 -32.67 -23.56 13.15
CA CYS A 896 -32.22 -24.38 12.02
C CYS A 896 -32.69 -25.83 12.17
N VAL A 897 -33.14 -26.43 11.06
CA VAL A 897 -33.66 -27.80 10.99
C VAL A 897 -32.95 -28.54 9.86
N LEU A 898 -32.18 -29.57 10.22
CA LEU A 898 -31.55 -30.51 9.30
C LEU A 898 -32.49 -31.68 9.01
N LYS A 899 -32.74 -31.93 7.72
CA LYS A 899 -33.42 -33.11 7.18
C LYS A 899 -32.45 -33.88 6.26
N PRO A 900 -32.72 -35.15 5.91
CA PRO A 900 -31.85 -35.90 5.01
C PRO A 900 -31.75 -35.22 3.64
N GLY A 901 -30.56 -34.66 3.34
CA GLY A 901 -30.27 -33.94 2.10
C GLY A 901 -30.69 -32.46 2.05
N GLN A 902 -31.09 -31.84 3.17
CA GLN A 902 -31.60 -30.46 3.17
C GLN A 902 -31.42 -29.76 4.53
N LEU A 903 -30.95 -28.50 4.53
CA LEU A 903 -30.88 -27.66 5.73
C LEU A 903 -31.79 -26.44 5.58
N SER A 904 -32.79 -26.34 6.45
CA SER A 904 -33.79 -25.25 6.44
C SER A 904 -33.59 -24.30 7.63
N VAL A 905 -33.73 -22.99 7.41
CA VAL A 905 -33.56 -21.93 8.41
C VAL A 905 -34.88 -21.18 8.61
N TYR A 906 -35.26 -20.96 9.86
CA TYR A 906 -36.53 -20.39 10.29
C TYR A 906 -36.30 -19.27 11.31
N LYS A 907 -37.29 -18.39 11.50
CA LYS A 907 -37.22 -17.34 12.52
C LYS A 907 -37.25 -17.93 13.94
N ASP A 908 -38.13 -18.90 14.16
CA ASP A 908 -38.27 -19.65 15.42
C ASP A 908 -38.79 -21.08 15.15
N ALA A 909 -38.92 -21.89 16.21
CA ALA A 909 -39.45 -23.25 16.11
C ALA A 909 -40.94 -23.32 15.68
N LYS A 910 -41.72 -22.25 15.88
CA LYS A 910 -43.15 -22.20 15.48
C LYS A 910 -43.31 -21.92 13.99
N SER A 911 -42.32 -21.29 13.37
CA SER A 911 -42.31 -20.99 11.93
C SER A 911 -42.25 -22.28 11.09
N ILE A 912 -41.72 -23.38 11.64
CA ILE A 912 -41.64 -24.70 10.98
C ILE A 912 -43.03 -25.24 10.62
N SER A 913 -44.01 -25.16 11.53
CA SER A 913 -45.37 -25.66 11.28
C SER A 913 -46.15 -24.82 10.27
N HIS A 914 -45.63 -23.64 9.92
CA HIS A 914 -46.17 -22.74 8.91
C HIS A 914 -45.38 -22.79 7.59
N GLY A 915 -44.31 -23.60 7.53
CA GLY A 915 -43.43 -23.74 6.37
C GLY A 915 -42.53 -22.54 6.07
N SER A 916 -42.76 -21.37 6.68
CA SER A 916 -42.14 -20.10 6.32
C SER A 916 -40.68 -20.02 6.79
N THR A 917 -39.73 -20.16 5.87
CA THR A 917 -38.30 -19.97 6.13
C THR A 917 -37.96 -18.51 6.44
N TYR A 918 -36.80 -18.28 7.05
CA TYR A 918 -36.34 -16.93 7.39
C TYR A 918 -36.11 -16.12 6.11
N HIS A 919 -36.73 -14.93 6.02
CA HIS A 919 -36.80 -14.09 4.81
C HIS A 919 -37.31 -14.80 3.52
N GLY A 920 -37.93 -15.98 3.62
CA GLY A 920 -38.31 -16.76 2.45
C GLY A 920 -37.12 -17.42 1.73
N GLU A 921 -35.95 -17.51 2.35
CA GLU A 921 -34.79 -18.21 1.78
C GLU A 921 -35.12 -19.69 1.53
N ASP A 922 -34.82 -20.20 0.33
CA ASP A 922 -35.01 -21.61 0.02
C ASP A 922 -34.14 -22.51 0.90
N PRO A 923 -34.65 -23.68 1.37
CA PRO A 923 -33.86 -24.62 2.14
C PRO A 923 -32.63 -25.14 1.37
N LEU A 924 -31.44 -24.88 1.92
CA LEU A 924 -30.15 -25.25 1.34
C LEU A 924 -30.10 -26.75 0.99
N SER A 925 -30.01 -27.04 -0.30
CA SER A 925 -29.92 -28.41 -0.82
C SER A 925 -28.54 -29.01 -0.53
N LEU A 926 -28.53 -30.16 0.15
CA LEU A 926 -27.34 -30.93 0.50
C LEU A 926 -27.26 -32.22 -0.33
N GLY A 927 -27.83 -32.22 -1.54
CA GLY A 927 -28.17 -33.44 -2.31
C GLY A 927 -27.04 -34.45 -2.58
N ASN A 928 -25.77 -34.03 -2.46
CA ASN A 928 -24.59 -34.89 -2.65
C ASN A 928 -23.77 -35.10 -1.35
N ALA A 929 -24.35 -34.88 -0.17
CA ALA A 929 -23.65 -34.98 1.11
C ALA A 929 -24.39 -35.88 2.13
N SER A 930 -23.66 -36.86 2.68
CA SER A 930 -24.14 -37.67 3.80
C SER A 930 -23.99 -36.90 5.13
N CYS A 931 -25.05 -36.90 5.94
CA CYS A 931 -25.13 -36.18 7.21
C CYS A 931 -25.26 -37.18 8.38
N GLU A 932 -24.44 -37.02 9.41
CA GLU A 932 -24.26 -37.99 10.49
C GLU A 932 -24.30 -37.29 11.87
N VAL A 933 -25.30 -37.58 12.71
CA VAL A 933 -25.47 -36.93 14.02
C VAL A 933 -24.52 -37.55 15.04
N LEU A 934 -23.67 -36.73 15.67
CA LEU A 934 -22.59 -37.19 16.54
C LEU A 934 -23.07 -37.38 17.99
N THR A 935 -23.96 -38.35 18.19
CA THR A 935 -24.59 -38.71 19.49
C THR A 935 -23.58 -38.97 20.63
N ASN A 936 -22.36 -39.41 20.30
CA ASN A 936 -21.29 -39.66 21.27
C ASN A 936 -20.59 -38.37 21.78
N TYR A 937 -20.83 -37.21 21.17
CA TYR A 937 -20.14 -35.95 21.50
C TYR A 937 -20.74 -35.25 22.73
N LYS A 938 -20.40 -35.73 23.94
CA LYS A 938 -20.99 -35.26 25.21
C LYS A 938 -20.67 -33.80 25.62
N LYS A 939 -19.85 -33.06 24.86
CA LYS A 939 -19.40 -31.69 25.24
C LYS A 939 -20.32 -30.55 24.79
N LYS A 940 -21.04 -30.67 23.67
CA LYS A 940 -22.01 -29.68 23.17
C LYS A 940 -23.22 -30.41 22.55
N LYS A 941 -24.43 -29.85 22.67
CA LYS A 941 -25.66 -30.44 22.11
C LYS A 941 -25.80 -30.12 20.61
N HIS A 942 -26.59 -30.91 19.89
CA HIS A 942 -27.03 -30.65 18.50
C HIS A 942 -25.91 -30.68 17.43
N VAL A 943 -24.91 -31.56 17.58
CA VAL A 943 -23.74 -31.66 16.68
C VAL A 943 -23.92 -32.75 15.62
N PHE A 944 -23.57 -32.46 14.37
CA PHE A 944 -23.49 -33.44 13.27
C PHE A 944 -22.18 -33.31 12.48
N LYS A 945 -21.98 -34.20 11.49
CA LYS A 945 -20.88 -34.20 10.51
C LYS A 945 -21.47 -34.30 9.09
N LEU A 946 -20.82 -33.68 8.11
CA LEU A 946 -21.32 -33.56 6.74
C LEU A 946 -20.22 -33.92 5.73
N ARG A 947 -20.47 -34.94 4.89
CA ARG A 947 -19.44 -35.68 4.14
C ARG A 947 -19.86 -35.85 2.67
N ARG A 948 -19.12 -35.21 1.76
CA ARG A 948 -19.33 -35.21 0.29
C ARG A 948 -18.08 -35.78 -0.40
N GLY A 949 -18.20 -36.99 -0.98
CA GLY A 949 -17.08 -37.71 -1.57
C GLY A 949 -16.09 -38.27 -0.54
N SER A 950 -14.85 -38.53 -0.97
CA SER A 950 -13.78 -39.10 -0.12
C SER A 950 -13.19 -38.12 0.90
N ARG A 951 -13.39 -36.81 0.73
CA ARG A 951 -12.97 -35.78 1.70
C ARG A 951 -14.04 -35.59 2.78
N SER A 952 -13.66 -35.79 4.04
CA SER A 952 -14.51 -35.50 5.20
C SER A 952 -14.34 -34.06 5.68
N LEU A 953 -15.37 -33.22 5.55
CA LEU A 953 -15.50 -32.05 6.43
C LEU A 953 -16.15 -32.43 7.76
N SER A 954 -15.95 -31.60 8.77
CA SER A 954 -16.62 -31.68 10.07
C SER A 954 -17.21 -30.31 10.38
N VAL A 955 -18.54 -30.20 10.31
CA VAL A 955 -19.27 -28.93 10.36
C VAL A 955 -20.00 -28.85 11.70
N TYR A 956 -19.55 -27.97 12.58
CA TYR A 956 -20.06 -27.87 13.95
C TYR A 956 -21.20 -26.85 14.07
N ILE A 957 -22.35 -27.30 14.59
CA ILE A 957 -23.39 -26.41 15.12
C ILE A 957 -23.10 -26.12 16.59
N VAL A 958 -23.22 -24.86 17.00
CA VAL A 958 -23.01 -24.40 18.38
C VAL A 958 -24.20 -23.57 18.84
N HIS A 959 -24.94 -24.08 19.81
CA HIS A 959 -25.99 -23.33 20.51
C HIS A 959 -25.34 -22.48 21.60
N ILE A 960 -25.67 -21.18 21.65
CA ILE A 960 -25.30 -20.29 22.76
C ILE A 960 -26.48 -20.22 23.74
N SER A 961 -26.21 -20.34 25.04
CA SER A 961 -27.12 -19.95 26.13
C SER A 961 -26.41 -18.88 26.95
N GLY A 962 -27.03 -17.70 27.11
CA GLY A 962 -26.33 -16.49 27.52
C GLY A 962 -25.78 -16.48 28.95
N GLY A 963 -24.66 -15.78 29.15
CA GLY A 963 -24.04 -15.52 30.45
C GLY A 963 -22.67 -14.86 30.31
N CYS A 964 -22.59 -13.58 30.64
CA CYS A 964 -21.42 -12.73 30.94
C CYS A 964 -20.02 -13.07 30.36
N GLN A 965 -19.47 -12.10 29.61
CA GLN A 965 -18.04 -11.79 29.42
C GLN A 965 -17.11 -12.91 28.89
N GLY A 966 -16.85 -12.87 27.59
CA GLY A 966 -15.76 -13.60 26.91
C GLY A 966 -16.03 -13.76 25.41
N GLU A 967 -15.06 -13.44 24.55
CA GLU A 967 -15.20 -13.70 23.10
C GLU A 967 -15.04 -15.19 22.79
N GLU A 968 -16.10 -15.88 22.36
CA GLU A 968 -15.97 -17.13 21.58
C GLU A 968 -16.45 -16.89 20.14
N ARG A 969 -15.59 -17.25 19.17
CA ARG A 969 -15.81 -17.01 17.74
C ARG A 969 -16.33 -18.27 17.05
N LEU A 970 -17.31 -18.13 16.16
CA LEU A 970 -17.68 -19.20 15.22
C LEU A 970 -16.80 -19.10 13.98
N ILE A 971 -16.07 -20.18 13.65
CA ILE A 971 -15.24 -20.27 12.43
C ILE A 971 -15.62 -21.54 11.68
N ILE A 972 -16.02 -21.40 10.42
CA ILE A 972 -16.24 -22.52 9.51
C ILE A 972 -14.90 -22.84 8.84
N MET A 973 -14.12 -23.75 9.42
CA MET A 973 -12.85 -24.19 8.82
C MET A 973 -13.05 -25.40 7.90
N ALA A 974 -12.90 -25.17 6.60
CA ALA A 974 -12.31 -26.18 5.72
C ALA A 974 -10.82 -26.37 6.09
N GLY A 975 -10.20 -27.47 5.65
CA GLY A 975 -8.85 -27.82 6.07
C GLY A 975 -7.77 -26.90 5.48
N THR A 976 -7.02 -26.23 6.37
CA THR A 976 -5.69 -25.59 6.18
C THR A 976 -5.50 -24.51 5.11
N GLU A 977 -6.36 -24.37 4.10
CA GLU A 977 -6.24 -23.34 3.06
C GLU A 977 -7.53 -22.52 2.92
N ARG A 978 -7.36 -21.23 2.65
CA ARG A 978 -8.42 -20.20 2.72
C ARG A 978 -9.05 -19.97 1.35
N MET A 979 -9.97 -20.86 0.94
CA MET A 979 -10.79 -20.67 -0.26
C MET A 979 -12.12 -19.99 0.07
N GLU A 980 -12.39 -18.88 -0.61
CA GLU A 980 -13.68 -18.19 -0.59
C GLU A 980 -14.62 -18.85 -1.63
N TRP A 981 -15.88 -19.07 -1.27
CA TRP A 981 -16.85 -19.80 -2.10
C TRP A 981 -17.85 -18.84 -2.76
N HIS A 982 -17.59 -18.50 -4.01
CA HIS A 982 -18.59 -17.87 -4.89
C HIS A 982 -19.56 -18.92 -5.44
N GLN A 983 -20.79 -18.49 -5.72
CA GLN A 983 -21.84 -19.32 -6.28
C GLN A 983 -22.28 -18.73 -7.63
N ASN A 984 -21.63 -19.17 -8.72
CA ASN A 984 -22.16 -19.36 -10.08
C ASN A 984 -21.03 -19.44 -11.14
N ALA A 985 -20.56 -20.64 -11.45
CA ALA A 985 -20.07 -21.09 -12.76
C ALA A 985 -19.70 -22.58 -12.69
N TRP A 986 -19.93 -23.33 -13.77
CA TRP A 986 -19.20 -24.58 -14.04
C TRP A 986 -18.28 -24.32 -15.25
N GLU A 987 -17.11 -24.97 -15.23
CA GLU A 987 -15.99 -25.06 -16.19
C GLU A 987 -16.27 -24.83 -17.70
N PRO A 988 -15.24 -24.55 -18.55
CA PRO A 988 -13.79 -24.65 -18.29
C PRO A 988 -12.90 -23.47 -18.75
N CYS A 989 -11.71 -23.32 -18.14
CA CYS A 989 -10.49 -22.99 -18.90
C CYS A 989 -9.21 -23.36 -18.15
N VAL A 990 -8.08 -23.43 -18.86
CA VAL A 990 -6.76 -23.87 -18.35
C VAL A 990 -5.70 -22.86 -18.74
N CYS A 991 -4.92 -22.34 -17.78
CA CYS A 991 -3.47 -22.05 -17.87
C CYS A 991 -2.94 -21.26 -16.65
N CYS A 992 -1.74 -21.63 -16.17
CA CYS A 992 -0.85 -20.90 -15.26
C CYS A 992 -1.39 -20.55 -13.84
N ILE A 993 -0.62 -20.67 -12.76
CA ILE A 993 0.81 -21.00 -12.58
C ILE A 993 0.92 -22.31 -11.78
#